data_AF-A0A9N9F202-F1
#
_entry.id   AF-A0A9N9F202-F1
#
_cell.length_a   1.000
_cell.length_b   1.000
_cell.length_c   1.000
_cell.angle_alpha   90.00
_cell.angle_beta   90.00
_cell.angle_gamma   90.00
#
_symmetry.space_group_name_H-M   'P 1'
#
loop_
_entity.id
_entity.type
_entity.pdbx_description
1 polymer ?
#
loop_
_entity_poly.entity_id
_entity_poly.type
_entity_poly.pdbx_seq_one_letter_code
_entity_poly.pdbx_strand_id
1 'polypeptide(L)'
;MGKYRKKPLTANSESKPLQTSRPSKKTKTESTPTNPSSLQKKRKRGKSDSNPKLAKHSRPNSSTDEQEFVEIGNLGWSEVVCPDSVFLGDDLGGFLCLEEIDGVDIEYKGNDKVGKVVKFKKVKGWKQKNSNKRDSAKPEEPLSVEETQKYYDLDEFNEELAKLEDAGEQDDASSGAAGKSKNPDKQEDRLMNESGPEEVNDDDDRETVGDSDTDGELKTSENSNKSPWSTFNLFPAILEALESLNFTKPTPIQEKALPFGLSGRDVIGTAETGSGKTLAFGIPILQYLLAMNEKERECELAGLILAPTRELAIQVKDHLKDIGKHARLKMMIIVGGMSVQKQNRLLLQKPNIIVATPGRLWDIISADSTFLNRLRSIRFLVLDEADRMLEKNHFNELSQILTVLSRKRVHTDEWGAEVKVANIDLPPRQTFVFSATLDASLKEDLKKKRWKSKSGDGEKDKDGKSGTMEELMGRLEFQDEQPAFVDVTSDDIVPESLEESKVDCTVNDKDAYVYYFVLRYPGRTLIFVNSIDAIRRLVPVMRLLGVEVLGLHAQMQQKQRLKNLDRFKANIKAVMVASDVAARGLDIPMVEHVIHYQLPRSGDIYVHRSGRTARAHKSGISLMLCSPEEQSLYKKICYKLKKADGLPDFPVEHGIVKKLKQRINLAKQIDAEEHRLQKVGHDDDWYKQAAKELEIDIDEDLLNDTDISETKEKKQRIKSLKAQLKSLLSQPVIPRGISTKYITSGVVRDLADRLLDEKTRVASKPFLPQFCACFLPNTSENVEATYNWEDPLLLEKQLTDEELAVRETARAYSNGKLFPRILEAYRHEQFDRDVLHEMGALGLLGSTIKGYGCAGVSSVAYGLIAREIERIDSGYRSAMSVQSSLVMHPIYEFGSQEQKDKYLPKLAKGEMVGAFGLTEPNHGSDPSGMETYAQKIGHTYILNGAKTWITNSPIADILIVWAKCKEDNKIRGFILEKGMKGLFTPTIEGKLSLRASITGMIMMDGVEIPEENILPHVEGLKGPFSCLNNARYGIAWGVLGAAEFCLAQARQYALDRRQFGVPLARFQLVQKKFADANTEIALGLQGCLRVGRLKDEDKIAPEMISLIKRNSCGKALEIARTMREVLGGNGISDEYHIIRHEQNLVTTNTYEGTHDIHSLIIGKAITGHQAFTAS
;
A
#
# COMPACT_ATOMS: atom_id res chain seq x y z
N MET A 1 -19.12 -33.64 60.75
CA MET A 1 -19.97 -33.95 61.93
C MET A 1 -20.55 -32.62 62.43
N GLY A 2 -21.83 -32.43 62.78
CA GLY A 2 -23.02 -33.27 62.58
C GLY A 2 -24.20 -32.88 63.51
N LYS A 3 -25.44 -33.34 63.19
CA LYS A 3 -26.67 -33.41 64.04
C LYS A 3 -27.29 -32.04 64.43
N TYR A 4 -28.61 -31.77 64.44
CA TYR A 4 -29.92 -32.44 64.20
C TYR A 4 -30.97 -31.28 64.02
N ARG A 5 -32.26 -31.36 63.59
CA ARG A 5 -33.30 -32.29 63.05
C ARG A 5 -34.36 -31.35 62.33
N LYS A 6 -35.64 -31.60 61.96
CA LYS A 6 -36.68 -32.64 62.18
C LYS A 6 -37.77 -32.60 61.05
N LYS A 7 -38.26 -33.78 60.65
CA LYS A 7 -39.58 -34.20 60.03
C LYS A 7 -40.82 -33.24 59.99
N PRO A 8 -41.90 -33.58 59.23
CA PRO A 8 -42.00 -34.28 57.91
C PRO A 8 -43.23 -33.88 57.00
N LEU A 9 -43.37 -34.50 55.80
CA LEU A 9 -44.58 -35.17 55.22
C LEU A 9 -44.25 -35.64 53.78
N THR A 10 -44.00 -36.95 53.54
CA THR A 10 -44.85 -37.94 52.80
C THR A 10 -45.10 -37.65 51.30
N ALA A 11 -44.88 -38.55 50.33
CA ALA A 11 -44.29 -39.91 50.27
C ALA A 11 -43.96 -40.26 48.76
N ASN A 12 -43.56 -41.45 48.27
CA ASN A 12 -43.37 -42.80 48.85
C ASN A 12 -42.38 -43.69 48.03
N SER A 13 -42.18 -44.93 48.50
CA SER A 13 -41.78 -46.22 47.85
C SER A 13 -41.71 -46.37 46.31
N GLU A 14 -40.90 -47.28 45.74
CA GLU A 14 -39.59 -47.92 46.03
C GLU A 14 -39.07 -48.44 44.64
N SER A 15 -37.96 -49.14 44.37
CA SER A 15 -37.13 -50.18 45.02
C SER A 15 -35.68 -50.07 44.44
N LYS A 16 -34.56 -50.62 44.93
CA LYS A 16 -34.10 -51.86 45.61
C LYS A 16 -33.42 -52.90 44.64
N PRO A 17 -32.44 -53.72 45.11
CA PRO A 17 -31.03 -53.54 44.69
C PRO A 17 -30.30 -54.87 44.35
N LEU A 18 -29.00 -55.04 44.79
CA LEU A 18 -28.09 -56.24 44.77
C LEU A 18 -27.03 -56.22 43.62
N GLN A 19 -25.75 -56.67 43.74
CA GLN A 19 -24.87 -57.03 44.89
C GLN A 19 -23.35 -57.14 44.49
N THR A 20 -22.42 -57.05 45.46
CA THR A 20 -21.05 -57.70 45.67
C THR A 20 -20.22 -58.34 44.52
N SER A 21 -18.88 -58.58 44.54
CA SER A 21 -17.67 -58.33 45.40
C SER A 21 -16.39 -58.77 44.62
N ARG A 22 -15.14 -58.25 44.75
CA ARG A 22 -14.08 -58.37 45.82
C ARG A 22 -13.62 -59.83 46.16
N PRO A 23 -12.41 -60.15 46.75
CA PRO A 23 -11.18 -59.34 47.05
C PRO A 23 -9.77 -60.07 47.09
N SER A 24 -8.70 -59.31 47.44
CA SER A 24 -7.64 -59.60 48.49
C SER A 24 -6.23 -60.20 48.21
N LYS A 25 -5.20 -59.57 48.86
CA LYS A 25 -4.05 -60.10 49.71
C LYS A 25 -2.82 -59.13 49.63
N LYS A 26 -1.91 -58.93 50.63
CA LYS A 26 -1.71 -59.45 52.01
C LYS A 26 -0.68 -58.59 52.85
N THR A 27 -0.91 -58.35 54.16
CA THR A 27 0.10 -58.13 55.28
C THR A 27 1.09 -56.92 55.22
N LYS A 28 1.76 -56.42 56.31
CA LYS A 28 1.91 -56.81 57.74
C LYS A 28 2.33 -55.62 58.70
N THR A 29 1.84 -55.65 59.96
CA THR A 29 2.39 -55.17 61.28
C THR A 29 3.37 -53.97 61.49
N GLU A 30 2.93 -53.05 62.38
CA GLU A 30 3.58 -52.48 63.60
C GLU A 30 4.89 -51.64 63.60
N SER A 31 4.81 -50.38 64.07
CA SER A 31 5.37 -49.91 65.38
C SER A 31 5.36 -48.37 65.58
N THR A 32 5.51 -47.89 66.83
CA THR A 32 5.66 -46.48 67.30
C THR A 32 6.69 -46.47 68.47
N PRO A 33 7.11 -45.34 69.14
CA PRO A 33 6.67 -43.93 69.07
C PRO A 33 7.80 -42.83 69.22
N THR A 34 7.37 -41.58 69.50
CA THR A 34 8.03 -40.52 70.35
C THR A 34 9.26 -39.67 69.94
N ASN A 35 8.95 -38.38 69.70
CA ASN A 35 9.55 -37.11 70.21
C ASN A 35 10.10 -37.11 71.67
N PRO A 36 10.72 -36.03 72.23
CA PRO A 36 11.32 -34.79 71.66
C PRO A 36 12.66 -34.30 72.36
N SER A 37 12.99 -33.00 72.22
CA SER A 37 13.89 -32.16 73.07
C SER A 37 15.42 -32.18 72.74
N SER A 38 16.27 -31.17 73.04
CA SER A 38 16.11 -29.72 73.37
C SER A 38 17.47 -28.96 73.45
N LEU A 39 17.45 -27.66 73.83
CA LEU A 39 18.51 -26.85 74.49
C LEU A 39 19.68 -26.16 73.68
N GLN A 40 19.55 -24.82 73.57
CA GLN A 40 20.50 -23.77 74.06
C GLN A 40 21.90 -23.47 73.42
N LYS A 41 22.07 -22.16 73.09
CA LYS A 41 23.26 -21.27 73.35
C LYS A 41 24.56 -21.54 72.53
N LYS A 42 25.43 -20.57 72.16
CA LYS A 42 25.64 -19.15 72.57
C LYS A 42 26.66 -18.42 71.65
N ARG A 43 26.67 -17.07 71.71
CA ARG A 43 27.80 -16.10 71.45
C ARG A 43 28.27 -15.86 69.98
N LYS A 44 29.01 -14.75 69.66
CA LYS A 44 28.87 -13.29 69.97
C LYS A 44 30.02 -12.44 69.37
N ARG A 45 29.77 -11.12 69.16
CA ARG A 45 30.66 -9.99 68.74
C ARG A 45 30.81 -9.84 67.21
N GLY A 46 30.89 -8.64 66.62
CA GLY A 46 30.88 -7.24 67.13
C GLY A 46 31.87 -6.37 66.32
N LYS A 47 31.76 -5.03 66.13
CA LYS A 47 30.94 -3.91 66.68
C LYS A 47 30.71 -2.89 65.48
N SER A 48 30.28 -1.60 65.48
CA SER A 48 30.15 -0.47 66.43
C SER A 48 29.15 0.63 65.93
N ASP A 49 28.64 1.44 66.87
CA ASP A 49 28.52 2.94 66.94
C ASP A 49 28.18 3.81 65.68
N SER A 50 27.40 4.91 65.74
CA SER A 50 26.81 5.68 66.87
C SER A 50 25.55 6.51 66.52
N ASN A 51 24.57 6.55 67.45
CA ASN A 51 23.80 7.69 68.07
C ASN A 51 23.81 9.13 67.45
N PRO A 52 22.90 10.09 67.82
CA PRO A 52 21.72 10.02 68.76
C PRO A 52 20.45 10.93 68.48
N LYS A 53 19.31 10.65 69.19
CA LYS A 53 18.28 11.64 69.73
C LYS A 53 17.41 12.45 68.71
N LEU A 54 16.27 13.14 68.98
CA LEU A 54 15.27 13.43 70.07
C LEU A 54 14.04 14.13 69.37
N ALA A 55 12.79 14.37 69.85
CA ALA A 55 11.95 13.97 71.02
C ALA A 55 10.46 14.38 70.81
N LYS A 56 9.52 13.87 71.65
CA LYS A 56 8.17 14.45 72.01
C LYS A 56 7.11 14.55 70.88
N HIS A 57 5.78 14.61 71.13
CA HIS A 57 4.97 14.59 72.36
C HIS A 57 3.62 13.82 72.19
N SER A 58 3.22 13.04 73.21
CA SER A 58 1.86 12.63 73.65
C SER A 58 0.61 12.69 72.72
N ARG A 59 -0.13 11.56 72.66
CA ARG A 59 -1.62 11.52 72.62
C ARG A 59 -2.18 11.13 74.00
N PRO A 60 -3.35 11.65 74.44
CA PRO A 60 -4.09 11.12 75.60
C PRO A 60 -4.86 9.84 75.24
N ASN A 61 -5.53 9.25 76.23
CA ASN A 61 -6.27 7.99 76.10
C ASN A 61 -7.79 8.19 76.36
N SER A 62 -8.59 7.17 76.01
CA SER A 62 -10.01 6.95 76.36
C SER A 62 -11.06 8.03 76.07
N SER A 63 -12.00 7.69 75.18
CA SER A 63 -13.44 7.62 75.52
C SER A 63 -14.16 6.65 74.56
N THR A 64 -15.21 5.98 75.04
CA THR A 64 -16.08 5.11 74.23
C THR A 64 -17.18 5.93 73.55
N ASP A 65 -17.46 5.65 72.28
CA ASP A 65 -18.60 6.18 71.54
C ASP A 65 -19.37 5.00 70.93
N GLU A 66 -20.64 4.84 71.31
CA GLU A 66 -21.50 3.79 70.76
C GLU A 66 -22.02 4.20 69.37
N GLN A 67 -22.05 3.27 68.42
CA GLN A 67 -22.35 3.56 67.02
C GLN A 67 -23.73 3.01 66.63
N GLU A 68 -24.67 3.91 66.39
CA GLU A 68 -26.01 3.58 65.88
C GLU A 68 -25.93 3.08 64.43
N PHE A 69 -26.54 1.92 64.16
CA PHE A 69 -26.76 1.37 62.83
C PHE A 69 -28.23 1.58 62.42
N VAL A 70 -28.48 1.75 61.11
CA VAL A 70 -29.79 2.10 60.57
C VAL A 70 -30.23 1.05 59.54
N GLU A 71 -31.52 0.71 59.53
CA GLU A 71 -32.11 -0.19 58.53
C GLU A 71 -32.49 0.54 57.24
N ILE A 72 -32.40 -0.16 56.10
CA ILE A 72 -32.51 0.40 54.73
C ILE A 72 -33.78 1.24 54.51
N GLY A 73 -34.92 0.83 55.10
CA GLY A 73 -36.20 1.53 54.94
C GLY A 73 -36.31 2.88 55.66
N ASN A 74 -35.38 3.21 56.56
CA ASN A 74 -35.34 4.49 57.30
C ASN A 74 -34.24 5.44 56.77
N LEU A 75 -33.79 5.19 55.53
CA LEU A 75 -32.82 6.00 54.81
C LEU A 75 -33.54 7.03 53.93
N GLY A 76 -32.94 8.22 53.75
CA GLY A 76 -33.56 9.36 53.07
C GLY A 76 -33.20 9.43 51.58
N TRP A 77 -33.89 8.62 50.78
CA TRP A 77 -33.71 8.53 49.33
C TRP A 77 -34.23 9.78 48.58
N SER A 78 -33.70 10.05 47.39
CA SER A 78 -33.99 11.23 46.56
C SER A 78 -34.07 10.87 45.07
N GLU A 79 -35.15 11.25 44.38
CA GLU A 79 -35.40 10.86 42.98
C GLU A 79 -34.55 11.64 41.96
N VAL A 80 -33.99 10.94 40.96
CA VAL A 80 -33.00 11.45 40.00
C VAL A 80 -33.64 11.70 38.62
N VAL A 81 -33.61 12.95 38.16
CA VAL A 81 -34.19 13.36 36.87
C VAL A 81 -33.25 13.04 35.69
N CYS A 82 -33.68 12.13 34.81
CA CYS A 82 -32.96 11.76 33.59
C CYS A 82 -33.18 12.75 32.43
N PRO A 83 -32.20 12.96 31.52
CA PRO A 83 -32.39 13.74 30.29
C PRO A 83 -33.06 12.92 29.17
N ASP A 84 -33.94 13.55 28.38
CA ASP A 84 -34.80 12.92 27.35
C ASP A 84 -34.05 12.24 26.17
N SER A 85 -32.72 12.34 26.08
CA SER A 85 -31.93 11.87 24.94
C SER A 85 -31.48 10.41 25.01
N VAL A 86 -31.89 9.65 26.04
CA VAL A 86 -31.42 8.27 26.26
C VAL A 86 -32.35 7.22 25.63
N PHE A 87 -33.66 7.48 25.51
CA PHE A 87 -34.63 6.54 24.93
C PHE A 87 -35.61 7.22 23.97
N LEU A 88 -35.54 6.89 22.68
CA LEU A 88 -36.59 7.19 21.69
C LEU A 88 -36.88 5.96 20.83
N GLY A 89 -37.65 5.06 21.42
CA GLY A 89 -38.60 4.18 20.73
C GLY A 89 -39.86 4.16 21.60
N ASP A 90 -41.01 4.52 21.05
CA ASP A 90 -42.17 5.03 21.81
C ASP A 90 -42.93 3.99 22.68
N ASP A 91 -42.45 2.75 22.78
CA ASP A 91 -43.16 1.60 23.39
C ASP A 91 -42.72 1.26 24.84
N LEU A 92 -41.88 2.06 25.50
CA LEU A 92 -41.41 1.80 26.88
C LEU A 92 -41.60 2.99 27.85
N GLY A 93 -42.73 3.69 27.72
CA GLY A 93 -43.12 4.76 28.65
C GLY A 93 -43.52 4.27 30.05
N GLY A 94 -42.54 4.20 30.97
CA GLY A 94 -42.78 4.25 32.42
C GLY A 94 -42.60 2.94 33.20
N PHE A 95 -41.35 2.54 33.47
CA PHE A 95 -41.08 1.42 34.40
C PHE A 95 -39.81 1.54 35.28
N LEU A 96 -39.06 2.64 35.22
CA LEU A 96 -37.90 2.87 36.10
C LEU A 96 -37.81 4.33 36.54
N CYS A 97 -37.99 4.57 37.84
CA CYS A 97 -37.47 5.74 38.53
C CYS A 97 -36.17 5.32 39.25
N LEU A 98 -35.22 6.24 39.37
CA LEU A 98 -33.95 6.02 40.09
C LEU A 98 -33.92 6.95 41.30
N GLU A 99 -33.55 6.40 42.46
CA GLU A 99 -33.37 7.16 43.70
C GLU A 99 -31.92 7.01 44.20
N GLU A 100 -31.30 8.12 44.61
CA GLU A 100 -29.97 8.19 45.19
C GLU A 100 -30.01 8.52 46.69
N ILE A 101 -28.92 8.25 47.42
CA ILE A 101 -28.77 8.69 48.81
C ILE A 101 -27.33 9.04 49.19
N ASP A 102 -27.20 10.20 49.83
CA ASP A 102 -25.97 10.74 50.40
C ASP A 102 -25.82 10.43 51.91
N GLY A 103 -24.56 10.33 52.38
CA GLY A 103 -24.23 10.39 53.82
C GLY A 103 -24.38 9.10 54.63
N VAL A 104 -24.29 7.94 53.98
CA VAL A 104 -24.31 6.62 54.62
C VAL A 104 -22.96 5.91 54.46
N ASP A 105 -22.46 5.33 55.53
CA ASP A 105 -21.21 4.56 55.65
C ASP A 105 -21.55 3.07 55.89
N ILE A 106 -20.69 2.14 55.45
CA ILE A 106 -21.03 0.71 55.32
C ILE A 106 -19.97 -0.17 56.01
N GLU A 107 -20.39 -0.93 57.03
CA GLU A 107 -19.52 -1.87 57.74
C GLU A 107 -19.90 -3.34 57.44
N TYR A 108 -18.91 -4.15 57.08
CA TYR A 108 -19.04 -5.58 56.80
C TYR A 108 -18.48 -6.40 57.97
N LYS A 109 -19.26 -7.34 58.52
CA LYS A 109 -18.77 -8.26 59.57
C LYS A 109 -19.06 -9.73 59.25
N GLY A 110 -18.00 -10.53 59.25
CA GLY A 110 -17.99 -11.98 59.04
C GLY A 110 -16.61 -12.47 58.57
N ASN A 111 -16.23 -13.70 58.94
CA ASN A 111 -15.05 -14.40 58.43
C ASN A 111 -15.49 -15.48 57.43
N ASP A 112 -14.64 -15.81 56.46
CA ASP A 112 -15.00 -16.38 55.14
C ASP A 112 -15.51 -17.84 55.10
N LYS A 113 -16.20 -18.30 56.15
CA LYS A 113 -16.88 -19.61 56.21
C LYS A 113 -18.34 -19.54 56.70
N VAL A 114 -18.82 -18.34 57.08
CA VAL A 114 -20.23 -18.00 57.22
C VAL A 114 -20.38 -16.56 56.69
N GLY A 115 -21.34 -16.33 55.80
CA GLY A 115 -21.39 -15.11 54.96
C GLY A 115 -21.31 -13.78 55.72
N LYS A 116 -20.62 -12.80 55.12
CA LYS A 116 -20.47 -11.45 55.65
C LYS A 116 -21.81 -10.72 55.64
N VAL A 117 -22.22 -10.18 56.78
CA VAL A 117 -23.45 -9.36 56.89
C VAL A 117 -23.07 -7.89 56.83
N VAL A 118 -23.81 -7.14 56.00
CA VAL A 118 -23.63 -5.70 55.76
C VAL A 118 -24.50 -4.91 56.74
N LYS A 119 -23.97 -3.81 57.30
CA LYS A 119 -24.77 -2.84 58.07
C LYS A 119 -24.45 -1.41 57.70
N PHE A 120 -25.50 -0.59 57.66
CA PHE A 120 -25.46 0.82 57.27
C PHE A 120 -25.42 1.73 58.50
N LYS A 121 -24.68 2.83 58.41
CA LYS A 121 -24.41 3.76 59.51
C LYS A 121 -24.48 5.20 58.99
N LYS A 122 -25.17 6.08 59.70
CA LYS A 122 -25.42 7.46 59.24
C LYS A 122 -24.28 8.39 59.65
N VAL A 123 -23.69 9.14 58.71
CA VAL A 123 -22.52 9.99 58.96
C VAL A 123 -22.94 11.30 59.65
N LYS A 124 -22.77 11.38 60.98
CA LYS A 124 -23.03 12.60 61.77
C LYS A 124 -22.04 13.72 61.38
N GLY A 125 -22.46 14.60 60.47
CA GLY A 125 -21.69 15.78 60.05
C GLY A 125 -22.05 16.36 58.67
N TRP A 126 -22.74 15.59 57.81
CA TRP A 126 -23.13 16.04 56.48
C TRP A 126 -24.10 17.23 56.52
N LYS A 127 -23.84 18.26 55.71
CA LYS A 127 -24.74 19.40 55.48
C LYS A 127 -25.09 19.47 54.00
N GLN A 128 -26.38 19.42 53.67
CA GLN A 128 -26.84 19.68 52.30
C GLN A 128 -26.44 21.09 51.86
N LYS A 129 -26.01 21.22 50.60
CA LYS A 129 -25.91 22.49 49.88
C LYS A 129 -26.96 22.48 48.77
N ASN A 130 -27.73 23.56 48.67
CA ASN A 130 -28.77 23.67 47.65
C ASN A 130 -28.20 23.82 46.24
N SER A 131 -29.06 23.52 45.27
CA SER A 131 -28.82 23.46 43.83
C SER A 131 -28.41 24.80 43.17
N ASN A 132 -28.03 24.69 41.89
CA ASN A 132 -27.81 25.74 40.89
C ASN A 132 -26.39 26.33 40.77
N LYS A 133 -25.40 25.45 40.52
CA LYS A 133 -24.33 25.69 39.53
C LYS A 133 -23.78 24.34 39.02
N ARG A 134 -23.68 24.17 37.70
CA ARG A 134 -22.96 23.04 37.08
C ARG A 134 -21.55 23.49 36.71
N ASP A 135 -20.68 23.60 37.71
CA ASP A 135 -19.24 23.61 37.46
C ASP A 135 -18.85 22.19 37.05
N SER A 136 -18.21 22.03 35.89
CA SER A 136 -17.76 20.71 35.43
C SER A 136 -16.60 20.21 36.28
N ALA A 137 -16.73 19.00 36.83
CA ALA A 137 -15.62 18.33 37.47
C ALA A 137 -14.44 18.21 36.49
N LYS A 138 -13.22 18.45 36.96
CA LYS A 138 -12.02 18.18 36.18
C LYS A 138 -11.89 16.66 36.00
N PRO A 139 -11.53 16.15 34.82
CA PRO A 139 -11.04 14.79 34.70
C PRO A 139 -9.85 14.57 35.63
N GLU A 140 -9.78 13.42 36.26
CA GLU A 140 -8.58 12.97 36.97
C GLU A 140 -7.43 12.75 35.97
N GLU A 141 -6.19 12.78 36.45
CA GLU A 141 -5.02 12.69 35.57
C GLU A 141 -4.97 11.32 34.86
N PRO A 142 -4.60 11.27 33.57
CA PRO A 142 -4.53 10.00 32.85
C PRO A 142 -3.45 9.09 33.45
N LEU A 143 -3.78 7.80 33.58
CA LEU A 143 -2.90 6.75 34.08
C LEU A 143 -1.54 6.72 33.36
N SER A 144 -0.54 6.14 34.01
CA SER A 144 0.80 6.07 33.44
C SER A 144 0.83 5.24 32.15
N VAL A 145 1.88 5.45 31.34
CA VAL A 145 2.09 4.72 30.08
C VAL A 145 2.17 3.21 30.33
N GLU A 146 2.75 2.81 31.46
CA GLU A 146 2.97 1.41 31.86
C GLU A 146 1.68 0.73 32.36
N GLU A 147 0.74 1.48 32.96
CA GLU A 147 -0.58 0.99 33.36
C GLU A 147 -1.55 0.90 32.18
N THR A 148 -1.43 1.82 31.21
CA THR A 148 -2.29 1.84 30.02
C THR A 148 -2.04 0.66 29.08
N GLN A 149 -0.88 -0.01 29.17
CA GLN A 149 -0.55 -1.21 28.38
C GLN A 149 -1.30 -2.49 28.81
N LYS A 150 -2.14 -2.46 29.86
CA LYS A 150 -2.88 -3.64 30.35
C LYS A 150 -4.30 -3.83 29.79
N TYR A 151 -4.76 -3.00 28.86
CA TYR A 151 -6.07 -3.16 28.23
C TYR A 151 -5.99 -3.21 26.70
N TYR A 152 -6.31 -4.38 26.15
CA TYR A 152 -6.39 -4.68 24.71
C TYR A 152 -5.12 -4.44 23.90
N ASP A 153 -4.07 -5.20 24.22
CA ASP A 153 -3.15 -5.64 23.17
C ASP A 153 -3.78 -6.83 22.41
N LEU A 154 -3.55 -6.89 21.09
CA LEU A 154 -4.06 -7.95 20.20
C LEU A 154 -2.93 -8.83 19.65
N ASP A 155 -1.67 -8.53 19.99
CA ASP A 155 -0.52 -9.27 19.51
C ASP A 155 -0.21 -10.50 20.38
N GLU A 156 -0.62 -10.52 21.66
CA GLU A 156 -0.43 -11.67 22.57
C GLU A 156 -1.17 -12.95 22.09
N PHE A 157 -2.37 -12.80 21.49
CA PHE A 157 -3.11 -13.92 20.87
C PHE A 157 -2.40 -14.50 19.63
N ASN A 158 -1.53 -13.73 18.97
CA ASN A 158 -0.70 -14.23 17.87
C ASN A 158 0.57 -14.92 18.38
N GLU A 159 1.13 -14.47 19.52
CA GLU A 159 2.26 -15.16 20.15
C GLU A 159 1.88 -16.54 20.73
N GLU A 160 0.68 -16.69 21.29
CA GLU A 160 0.23 -18.00 21.81
C GLU A 160 0.01 -19.03 20.68
N LEU A 161 -0.40 -18.57 19.48
CA LEU A 161 -0.40 -19.38 18.26
C LEU A 161 1.02 -19.74 17.78
N ALA A 162 1.97 -18.80 17.80
CA ALA A 162 3.35 -19.07 17.41
C ALA A 162 4.05 -20.07 18.34
N LYS A 163 3.78 -20.01 19.65
CA LYS A 163 4.33 -20.94 20.66
C LYS A 163 3.77 -22.37 20.58
N LEU A 164 2.78 -22.63 19.72
CA LEU A 164 2.25 -23.95 19.43
C LEU A 164 2.85 -24.62 18.17
N GLU A 165 3.64 -23.90 17.37
CA GLU A 165 4.35 -24.47 16.21
C GLU A 165 5.82 -24.84 16.51
N ASP A 166 6.41 -24.33 17.59
CA ASP A 166 7.84 -24.44 17.93
C ASP A 166 8.14 -25.43 19.09
N ALA A 167 7.36 -26.52 19.17
CA ALA A 167 7.44 -27.52 20.24
C ALA A 167 7.96 -28.89 19.73
N GLY A 168 9.13 -28.88 19.07
CA GLY A 168 9.79 -30.08 18.56
C GLY A 168 11.30 -30.07 18.82
N GLU A 169 11.77 -31.01 19.64
CA GLU A 169 13.18 -31.38 19.84
C GLU A 169 14.11 -30.31 20.47
N GLN A 170 14.31 -30.43 21.79
CA GLN A 170 15.58 -30.05 22.44
C GLN A 170 16.42 -31.30 22.65
N ASP A 171 17.70 -31.25 22.28
CA ASP A 171 18.86 -31.61 23.11
C ASP A 171 20.16 -31.48 22.28
N ASP A 172 21.07 -30.56 22.65
CA ASP A 172 22.35 -30.96 23.29
C ASP A 172 23.26 -29.78 23.75
N ALA A 173 24.11 -30.07 24.74
CA ALA A 173 25.42 -29.48 25.09
C ALA A 173 25.69 -27.94 25.10
N SER A 174 25.63 -27.39 26.31
CA SER A 174 26.30 -26.20 26.88
C SER A 174 27.75 -25.83 26.45
N SER A 175 28.14 -24.53 26.50
CA SER A 175 28.98 -23.92 27.59
C SER A 175 29.69 -22.57 27.24
N GLY A 176 29.92 -21.70 28.26
CA GLY A 176 30.75 -20.46 28.21
C GLY A 176 30.07 -19.20 27.59
N ALA A 177 29.85 -18.03 28.21
CA ALA A 177 30.44 -17.25 29.33
C ALA A 177 31.75 -16.48 29.00
N ALA A 178 31.92 -15.16 29.23
CA ALA A 178 30.99 -14.09 29.65
C ALA A 178 31.56 -12.64 29.46
N GLY A 179 30.68 -11.61 29.49
CA GLY A 179 31.01 -10.15 29.57
C GLY A 179 30.14 -9.31 28.61
N LYS A 180 29.29 -8.31 28.98
CA LYS A 180 29.34 -7.13 29.90
C LYS A 180 30.39 -6.07 29.47
N SER A 181 30.07 -4.76 29.38
CA SER A 181 28.82 -4.02 29.68
C SER A 181 28.82 -2.53 29.21
N LYS A 182 27.68 -2.06 28.65
CA LYS A 182 27.10 -0.68 28.63
C LYS A 182 27.77 0.50 27.86
N ASN A 183 26.89 1.34 27.27
CA ASN A 183 27.13 2.72 26.80
C ASN A 183 27.17 3.74 27.96
N PRO A 184 27.52 5.02 27.69
CA PRO A 184 26.49 6.07 27.75
C PRO A 184 26.47 7.07 26.55
N ASP A 185 25.62 8.10 26.65
CA ASP A 185 25.12 9.03 25.60
C ASP A 185 26.07 10.14 25.05
N LYS A 186 25.64 10.70 23.89
CA LYS A 186 25.61 12.12 23.39
C LYS A 186 26.47 13.20 24.12
N GLN A 187 27.05 14.20 23.45
CA GLN A 187 26.40 15.18 22.54
C GLN A 187 27.44 15.98 21.66
N GLU A 188 26.96 16.94 20.85
CA GLU A 188 27.70 17.88 19.95
C GLU A 188 28.58 18.92 20.72
N ASP A 189 29.48 19.76 20.16
CA ASP A 189 29.41 20.58 18.93
C ASP A 189 30.80 21.12 18.41
N ARG A 190 30.81 22.09 17.47
CA ARG A 190 31.90 22.52 16.52
C ARG A 190 32.91 23.60 16.98
N LEU A 191 34.02 23.75 16.21
CA LEU A 191 34.53 24.96 15.46
C LEU A 191 36.06 24.80 15.15
N MET A 192 36.60 24.97 13.92
CA MET A 192 36.94 26.20 13.12
C MET A 192 38.14 27.01 13.70
N ASN A 193 39.15 27.56 12.97
CA ASN A 193 39.37 27.75 11.51
C ASN A 193 40.87 28.09 11.13
N GLU A 194 41.13 28.46 9.84
CA GLU A 194 42.22 29.33 9.27
C GLU A 194 43.63 28.76 8.89
N SER A 195 44.44 29.33 7.97
CA SER A 195 44.22 30.17 6.73
C SER A 195 45.51 30.43 5.88
N GLY A 196 45.37 30.71 4.56
CA GLY A 196 46.34 31.39 3.62
C GLY A 196 47.57 30.62 3.06
N PRO A 197 48.30 31.12 2.00
CA PRO A 197 48.04 32.26 1.09
C PRO A 197 48.35 32.06 -0.45
N GLU A 198 47.97 33.08 -1.26
CA GLU A 198 48.62 33.67 -2.49
C GLU A 198 48.70 33.03 -3.93
N GLU A 199 48.35 33.89 -4.92
CA GLU A 199 48.75 34.10 -6.36
C GLU A 199 48.80 32.94 -7.40
N VAL A 200 48.30 33.10 -8.65
CA VAL A 200 48.73 34.00 -9.76
C VAL A 200 47.56 34.42 -10.70
N ASN A 201 47.76 35.47 -11.51
CA ASN A 201 46.77 36.16 -12.37
C ASN A 201 46.58 35.56 -13.79
N ASP A 202 45.50 35.94 -14.50
CA ASP A 202 45.56 37.01 -15.54
C ASP A 202 44.17 37.39 -16.11
N ASP A 203 44.10 38.62 -16.64
CA ASP A 203 43.07 39.26 -17.49
C ASP A 203 41.63 39.54 -16.96
N ASP A 204 41.51 40.75 -16.38
CA ASP A 204 40.42 41.75 -16.50
C ASP A 204 40.03 42.03 -18.01
N ASP A 205 39.14 42.93 -18.44
CA ASP A 205 38.51 44.18 -17.96
C ASP A 205 37.03 44.21 -18.43
N ARG A 206 36.04 44.95 -17.91
CA ARG A 206 35.91 46.27 -17.24
C ARG A 206 36.22 47.52 -18.08
N GLU A 207 35.17 48.19 -18.56
CA GLU A 207 34.93 49.58 -18.12
C GLU A 207 33.46 50.02 -18.31
N THR A 208 33.15 51.28 -18.01
CA THR A 208 31.79 51.79 -17.75
C THR A 208 31.55 53.21 -18.29
N VAL A 209 30.27 53.60 -18.38
CA VAL A 209 29.75 54.96 -18.72
C VAL A 209 29.83 55.32 -20.22
N GLY A 210 28.78 55.91 -20.82
CA GLY A 210 28.91 56.33 -22.23
C GLY A 210 27.79 57.01 -23.05
N ASP A 211 26.54 57.14 -22.58
CA ASP A 211 25.51 58.07 -23.14
C ASP A 211 24.90 57.80 -24.56
N SER A 212 23.74 58.44 -24.81
CA SER A 212 23.00 58.65 -26.08
C SER A 212 22.27 57.49 -26.81
N ASP A 213 21.10 57.82 -27.38
CA ASP A 213 20.21 56.95 -28.17
C ASP A 213 20.59 56.87 -29.67
N THR A 214 20.35 55.73 -30.34
CA THR A 214 19.40 55.58 -31.49
C THR A 214 19.60 54.28 -32.32
N ASP A 215 18.47 53.73 -32.78
CA ASP A 215 18.20 52.81 -33.90
C ASP A 215 19.33 52.01 -34.59
N GLY A 216 19.21 50.67 -34.53
CA GLY A 216 19.97 49.72 -35.36
C GLY A 216 19.28 48.35 -35.42
N GLU A 217 18.79 47.94 -36.61
CA GLU A 217 17.87 46.81 -36.78
C GLU A 217 18.54 45.50 -37.23
N LEU A 218 17.92 44.35 -36.91
CA LEU A 218 18.14 43.00 -37.49
C LEU A 218 19.45 42.26 -37.05
N LYS A 219 19.49 40.92 -36.88
CA LYS A 219 18.44 39.89 -37.10
C LYS A 219 18.60 38.69 -36.16
N THR A 220 17.49 37.99 -35.91
CA THR A 220 17.39 36.79 -35.04
C THR A 220 17.82 35.49 -35.72
N SER A 221 18.11 34.48 -34.89
CA SER A 221 17.61 33.12 -35.15
C SER A 221 17.03 32.56 -33.84
N GLU A 222 15.81 32.07 -33.89
CA GLU A 222 15.09 31.53 -32.73
C GLU A 222 15.01 30.00 -32.81
N ASN A 223 15.03 29.34 -31.64
CA ASN A 223 13.90 28.49 -31.28
C ASN A 223 13.88 28.23 -29.76
N SER A 224 13.03 28.94 -29.04
CA SER A 224 12.85 28.76 -27.59
C SER A 224 11.54 28.04 -27.29
N ASN A 225 11.62 26.81 -26.82
CA ASN A 225 10.43 26.03 -26.44
C ASN A 225 10.00 26.43 -25.01
N LYS A 226 9.39 27.62 -24.88
CA LYS A 226 9.01 28.21 -23.58
C LYS A 226 7.84 27.45 -22.95
N SER A 227 8.03 27.02 -21.69
CA SER A 227 6.98 26.38 -20.88
C SER A 227 5.75 27.29 -20.74
N PRO A 228 4.50 26.80 -20.87
CA PRO A 228 3.28 27.62 -20.78
C PRO A 228 3.12 28.43 -19.48
N TRP A 229 3.88 28.10 -18.44
CA TRP A 229 3.92 28.84 -17.17
C TRP A 229 4.80 30.10 -17.19
N SER A 230 5.68 30.28 -18.18
CA SER A 230 6.59 31.45 -18.23
C SER A 230 5.83 32.78 -18.30
N THR A 231 4.61 32.76 -18.84
CA THR A 231 3.69 33.91 -18.97
C THR A 231 3.35 34.58 -17.63
N PHE A 232 3.48 33.87 -16.50
CA PHE A 232 3.10 34.37 -15.17
C PHE A 232 4.29 34.90 -14.33
N ASN A 233 5.51 34.93 -14.89
CA ASN A 233 6.74 35.42 -14.24
C ASN A 233 6.98 34.86 -12.82
N LEU A 234 6.83 33.54 -12.68
CA LEU A 234 6.99 32.83 -11.40
C LEU A 234 8.48 32.62 -11.05
N PHE A 235 8.80 32.54 -9.76
CA PHE A 235 10.16 32.18 -9.32
C PHE A 235 10.60 30.81 -9.88
N PRO A 236 11.88 30.62 -10.27
CA PRO A 236 12.38 29.36 -10.82
C PRO A 236 12.07 28.14 -9.93
N ALA A 237 12.20 28.28 -8.60
CA ALA A 237 11.89 27.22 -7.64
C ALA A 237 10.41 26.76 -7.65
N ILE A 238 9.47 27.58 -8.14
CA ILE A 238 8.08 27.17 -8.37
C ILE A 238 7.95 26.46 -9.72
N LEU A 239 8.65 26.92 -10.76
CA LEU A 239 8.64 26.31 -12.10
C LEU A 239 9.24 24.90 -12.07
N GLU A 240 10.43 24.74 -11.48
CA GLU A 240 11.08 23.43 -11.24
C GLU A 240 10.14 22.46 -10.51
N ALA A 241 9.43 22.94 -9.49
CA ALA A 241 8.53 22.11 -8.70
C ALA A 241 7.29 21.70 -9.51
N LEU A 242 6.69 22.62 -10.29
CA LEU A 242 5.56 22.32 -11.19
C LEU A 242 5.94 21.30 -12.27
N GLU A 243 7.13 21.41 -12.86
CA GLU A 243 7.65 20.45 -13.84
C GLU A 243 7.92 19.08 -13.19
N SER A 244 8.51 19.04 -11.99
CA SER A 244 8.72 17.79 -11.24
C SER A 244 7.42 17.05 -10.87
N LEU A 245 6.31 17.78 -10.80
CA LEU A 245 4.96 17.27 -10.53
C LEU A 245 4.14 17.02 -11.80
N ASN A 246 4.75 17.13 -12.99
CA ASN A 246 4.13 16.96 -14.31
C ASN A 246 2.97 17.94 -14.64
N PHE A 247 2.93 19.11 -14.00
CA PHE A 247 1.97 20.17 -14.35
C PHE A 247 2.43 20.92 -15.61
N THR A 248 2.20 20.37 -16.80
CA THR A 248 2.71 20.91 -18.08
C THR A 248 1.98 22.16 -18.60
N LYS A 249 0.74 22.42 -18.17
CA LYS A 249 -0.02 23.66 -18.47
C LYS A 249 -0.87 24.06 -17.25
N PRO A 250 -1.07 25.37 -16.96
CA PRO A 250 -2.12 25.82 -16.03
C PRO A 250 -3.52 25.36 -16.45
N THR A 251 -4.36 25.08 -15.45
CA THR A 251 -5.80 24.79 -15.65
C THR A 251 -6.59 26.08 -15.93
N PRO A 252 -7.80 26.00 -16.54
CA PRO A 252 -8.57 27.20 -16.89
C PRO A 252 -8.96 28.14 -15.73
N ILE A 253 -9.00 27.64 -14.48
CA ILE A 253 -9.17 28.49 -13.29
C ILE A 253 -7.85 29.14 -12.84
N GLN A 254 -6.72 28.45 -12.97
CA GLN A 254 -5.40 29.02 -12.69
C GLN A 254 -5.05 30.11 -13.73
N GLU A 255 -5.21 29.81 -15.02
CA GLU A 255 -4.94 30.73 -16.15
C GLU A 255 -5.71 32.05 -16.02
N LYS A 256 -6.96 32.01 -15.51
CA LYS A 256 -7.80 33.21 -15.29
C LYS A 256 -7.62 33.89 -13.92
N ALA A 257 -7.28 33.16 -12.86
CA ALA A 257 -7.20 33.71 -11.50
C ALA A 257 -5.79 34.18 -11.11
N LEU A 258 -4.73 33.52 -11.61
CA LEU A 258 -3.34 33.87 -11.28
C LEU A 258 -2.96 35.31 -11.64
N PRO A 259 -3.37 35.90 -12.80
CA PRO A 259 -3.04 37.30 -13.10
C PRO A 259 -3.53 38.29 -12.04
N PHE A 260 -4.77 38.12 -11.55
CA PHE A 260 -5.33 38.97 -10.49
C PHE A 260 -4.72 38.66 -9.10
N GLY A 261 -4.48 37.38 -8.82
CA GLY A 261 -3.82 36.96 -7.58
C GLY A 261 -2.39 37.50 -7.45
N LEU A 262 -1.61 37.44 -8.52
CA LEU A 262 -0.24 37.95 -8.58
C LEU A 262 -0.20 39.49 -8.62
N SER A 263 -1.20 40.15 -9.21
CA SER A 263 -1.35 41.61 -9.15
C SER A 263 -1.88 42.14 -7.80
N GLY A 264 -1.93 41.31 -6.75
CA GLY A 264 -2.32 41.72 -5.40
C GLY A 264 -3.81 42.02 -5.19
N ARG A 265 -4.70 41.61 -6.11
CA ARG A 265 -6.14 41.84 -6.04
C ARG A 265 -6.89 40.72 -5.33
N ASP A 266 -8.03 41.05 -4.73
CA ASP A 266 -8.96 40.04 -4.20
C ASP A 266 -9.56 39.20 -5.33
N VAL A 267 -9.79 37.90 -5.10
CA VAL A 267 -10.31 36.98 -6.12
C VAL A 267 -11.45 36.12 -5.56
N ILE A 268 -12.57 36.10 -6.28
CA ILE A 268 -13.70 35.20 -6.03
C ILE A 268 -13.79 34.21 -7.19
N GLY A 269 -13.38 32.97 -6.97
CA GLY A 269 -13.29 31.92 -7.99
C GLY A 269 -14.38 30.86 -7.89
N THR A 270 -15.10 30.65 -8.99
CA THR A 270 -16.06 29.54 -9.15
C THR A 270 -15.57 28.53 -10.19
N ALA A 271 -15.26 27.32 -9.71
CA ALA A 271 -14.86 26.18 -10.53
C ALA A 271 -15.05 24.86 -9.75
N GLU A 272 -15.24 23.76 -10.48
CA GLU A 272 -15.57 22.44 -9.92
C GLU A 272 -14.50 21.87 -8.97
N THR A 273 -14.85 20.86 -8.17
CA THR A 273 -13.87 20.14 -7.34
C THR A 273 -12.90 19.33 -8.20
N GLY A 274 -11.60 19.61 -8.08
CA GLY A 274 -10.55 18.99 -8.89
C GLY A 274 -10.02 19.87 -10.04
N SER A 275 -10.65 21.03 -10.30
CA SER A 275 -10.23 22.00 -11.34
C SER A 275 -8.86 22.69 -11.11
N GLY A 276 -8.16 22.43 -10.00
CA GLY A 276 -6.85 23.01 -9.70
C GLY A 276 -6.85 24.26 -8.80
N LYS A 277 -7.99 24.61 -8.17
CA LYS A 277 -8.19 25.80 -7.31
C LYS A 277 -7.08 26.02 -6.26
N THR A 278 -6.57 24.96 -5.65
CA THR A 278 -5.51 25.03 -4.62
C THR A 278 -4.28 25.80 -5.07
N LEU A 279 -3.88 25.70 -6.35
CA LEU A 279 -2.71 26.41 -6.87
C LEU A 279 -3.03 27.84 -7.30
N ALA A 280 -4.30 28.14 -7.62
CA ALA A 280 -4.74 29.48 -8.01
C ALA A 280 -4.65 30.50 -6.85
N PHE A 281 -4.87 30.06 -5.60
CA PHE A 281 -4.52 30.84 -4.40
C PHE A 281 -3.12 30.50 -3.86
N GLY A 282 -2.63 29.29 -4.06
CA GLY A 282 -1.35 28.83 -3.53
C GLY A 282 -0.13 29.55 -4.13
N ILE A 283 -0.06 29.66 -5.45
CA ILE A 283 1.10 30.24 -6.15
C ILE A 283 1.33 31.72 -5.74
N PRO A 284 0.33 32.61 -5.66
CA PRO A 284 0.53 33.97 -5.14
C PRO A 284 1.12 34.03 -3.72
N ILE A 285 0.70 33.15 -2.81
CA ILE A 285 1.22 33.09 -1.43
C ILE A 285 2.69 32.63 -1.42
N LEU A 286 3.03 31.63 -2.24
CA LEU A 286 4.40 31.12 -2.38
C LEU A 286 5.34 32.13 -3.06
N GLN A 287 4.87 32.82 -4.11
CA GLN A 287 5.61 33.87 -4.81
C GLN A 287 5.96 35.03 -3.87
N TYR A 288 5.01 35.46 -3.02
CA TYR A 288 5.25 36.50 -2.00
C TYR A 288 6.30 36.08 -0.97
N LEU A 289 6.17 34.88 -0.39
CA LEU A 289 7.14 34.35 0.57
C LEU A 289 8.54 34.17 -0.04
N LEU A 290 8.64 33.84 -1.33
CA LEU A 290 9.91 33.74 -2.05
C LEU A 290 10.56 35.10 -2.38
N ALA A 291 9.77 36.16 -2.50
CA ALA A 291 10.28 37.53 -2.71
C ALA A 291 10.90 38.16 -1.44
N MET A 292 10.63 37.58 -0.26
CA MET A 292 11.15 38.06 1.03
C MET A 292 12.55 37.53 1.35
N ASN A 293 13.34 38.30 2.09
CA ASN A 293 14.66 37.87 2.56
C ASN A 293 14.52 36.73 3.58
N GLU A 294 15.52 35.83 3.67
CA GLU A 294 15.43 34.64 4.53
C GLU A 294 15.08 34.95 6.00
N LYS A 295 15.66 36.02 6.58
CA LYS A 295 15.41 36.44 7.97
C LYS A 295 13.98 36.90 8.23
N GLU A 296 13.34 37.52 7.24
CA GLU A 296 11.94 37.97 7.31
C GLU A 296 11.01 36.75 7.17
N ARG A 297 11.29 35.94 6.14
CA ARG A 297 10.62 34.67 5.84
C ARG A 297 10.67 33.67 6.99
N GLU A 298 11.70 33.70 7.85
CA GLU A 298 11.80 32.81 9.01
C GLU A 298 10.81 33.09 10.14
N CYS A 299 10.27 34.32 10.24
CA CYS A 299 9.39 34.75 11.34
C CYS A 299 7.97 35.13 10.92
N GLU A 300 7.73 35.48 9.66
CA GLU A 300 6.42 35.95 9.20
C GLU A 300 5.39 34.82 9.02
N LEU A 301 4.16 35.08 9.49
CA LEU A 301 2.96 34.29 9.19
C LEU A 301 2.17 35.01 8.09
N ALA A 302 2.43 34.66 6.82
CA ALA A 302 1.87 35.35 5.68
C ALA A 302 0.41 34.97 5.38
N GLY A 303 0.01 33.72 5.60
CA GLY A 303 -1.28 33.21 5.13
C GLY A 303 -2.07 32.29 6.08
N LEU A 304 -3.38 32.53 6.16
CA LEU A 304 -4.37 31.62 6.75
C LEU A 304 -5.29 31.06 5.65
N ILE A 305 -5.42 29.74 5.61
CA ILE A 305 -6.32 29.03 4.67
C ILE A 305 -7.36 28.26 5.49
N LEU A 306 -8.64 28.60 5.31
CA LEU A 306 -9.78 27.94 5.94
C LEU A 306 -10.40 26.91 4.99
N ALA A 307 -10.62 25.71 5.51
CA ALA A 307 -11.22 24.58 4.79
C ALA A 307 -12.33 23.91 5.64
N PRO A 308 -13.47 23.50 5.04
CA PRO A 308 -14.59 22.88 5.76
C PRO A 308 -14.29 21.49 6.34
N THR A 309 -13.21 20.82 5.91
CA THR A 309 -12.87 19.47 6.38
C THR A 309 -11.38 19.38 6.67
N ARG A 310 -11.01 18.54 7.65
CA ARG A 310 -9.61 18.22 7.94
C ARG A 310 -8.95 17.56 6.74
N GLU A 311 -9.68 16.70 6.06
CA GLU A 311 -9.19 15.91 4.94
C GLU A 311 -8.79 16.83 3.77
N LEU A 312 -9.57 17.87 3.46
CA LEU A 312 -9.16 18.93 2.55
C LEU A 312 -8.00 19.78 3.12
N ALA A 313 -8.01 20.11 4.41
CA ALA A 313 -6.92 20.87 5.04
C ALA A 313 -5.56 20.15 4.98
N ILE A 314 -5.55 18.81 5.05
CA ILE A 314 -4.36 17.98 4.82
C ILE A 314 -3.95 18.07 3.34
N GLN A 315 -4.88 17.82 2.42
CA GLN A 315 -4.61 17.87 0.97
C GLN A 315 -4.02 19.23 0.54
N VAL A 316 -4.63 20.33 0.97
CA VAL A 316 -4.18 21.70 0.67
C VAL A 316 -2.77 21.94 1.23
N LYS A 317 -2.50 21.52 2.46
CA LYS A 317 -1.14 21.62 3.03
C LYS A 317 -0.13 20.82 2.20
N ASP A 318 -0.43 19.57 1.87
CA ASP A 318 0.54 18.69 1.21
C ASP A 318 0.79 19.13 -0.24
N HIS A 319 -0.24 19.53 -1.00
CA HIS A 319 -0.08 20.17 -2.32
C HIS A 319 0.81 21.43 -2.27
N LEU A 320 0.62 22.30 -1.26
CA LEU A 320 1.44 23.50 -1.11
C LEU A 320 2.88 23.17 -0.68
N LYS A 321 3.06 22.13 0.15
CA LYS A 321 4.37 21.66 0.60
C LYS A 321 5.18 21.07 -0.55
N ASP A 322 4.55 20.34 -1.45
CA ASP A 322 5.26 19.68 -2.55
C ASP A 322 5.75 20.68 -3.61
N ILE A 323 5.00 21.78 -3.85
CA ILE A 323 5.47 22.91 -4.66
C ILE A 323 6.47 23.79 -3.87
N GLY A 324 6.23 24.00 -2.57
CA GLY A 324 7.11 24.72 -1.66
C GLY A 324 8.38 23.95 -1.25
N LYS A 325 8.62 22.76 -1.81
CA LYS A 325 9.71 21.84 -1.46
C LYS A 325 11.10 22.49 -1.58
N HIS A 326 11.29 23.35 -2.57
CA HIS A 326 12.55 24.04 -2.84
C HIS A 326 12.68 25.37 -2.04
N ALA A 327 11.63 25.78 -1.30
CA ALA A 327 11.51 27.11 -0.69
C ALA A 327 11.75 27.17 0.84
N ARG A 328 12.06 26.04 1.50
CA ARG A 328 12.27 25.89 2.97
C ARG A 328 11.11 26.39 3.86
N LEU A 329 9.87 26.43 3.35
CA LEU A 329 8.72 27.02 4.05
C LEU A 329 8.13 26.13 5.16
N LYS A 330 7.77 26.75 6.29
CA LYS A 330 7.21 26.08 7.48
C LYS A 330 5.67 26.08 7.40
N MET A 331 5.06 24.95 7.01
CA MET A 331 3.59 24.85 6.84
C MET A 331 2.93 24.02 7.95
N MET A 332 1.96 24.61 8.65
CA MET A 332 1.22 23.98 9.75
C MET A 332 -0.25 23.69 9.39
N ILE A 333 -0.82 22.68 10.05
CA ILE A 333 -2.25 22.36 9.98
C ILE A 333 -2.89 22.45 11.39
N ILE A 334 -4.11 23.02 11.48
CA ILE A 334 -4.89 23.19 12.71
C ILE A 334 -6.26 22.49 12.55
N VAL A 335 -6.39 21.29 13.13
CA VAL A 335 -7.50 20.36 12.82
C VAL A 335 -7.92 19.46 13.98
N GLY A 336 -9.21 19.10 14.00
CA GLY A 336 -9.80 18.18 14.97
C GLY A 336 -9.20 16.76 14.92
N GLY A 337 -9.17 16.08 16.06
CA GLY A 337 -8.61 14.72 16.20
C GLY A 337 -7.08 14.66 16.34
N MET A 338 -6.37 15.79 16.37
CA MET A 338 -4.96 15.87 16.79
C MET A 338 -4.86 16.45 18.20
N SER A 339 -3.92 15.94 19.02
CA SER A 339 -3.62 16.51 20.35
C SER A 339 -3.34 18.01 20.26
N VAL A 340 -3.94 18.78 21.17
CA VAL A 340 -3.75 20.23 21.27
C VAL A 340 -2.30 20.55 21.64
N GLN A 341 -1.66 19.77 22.53
CA GLN A 341 -0.24 19.94 22.88
C GLN A 341 0.67 19.82 21.66
N LYS A 342 0.38 18.86 20.76
CA LYS A 342 1.14 18.68 19.50
C LYS A 342 0.92 19.86 18.54
N GLN A 343 -0.27 20.44 18.51
CA GLN A 343 -0.56 21.64 17.69
C GLN A 343 0.15 22.87 18.26
N ASN A 344 0.05 23.11 19.57
CA ASN A 344 0.72 24.23 20.26
C ASN A 344 2.25 24.16 20.09
N ARG A 345 2.86 22.96 20.19
CA ARG A 345 4.30 22.77 19.93
C ARG A 345 4.72 23.12 18.50
N LEU A 346 3.83 22.97 17.52
CA LEU A 346 4.09 23.37 16.12
C LEU A 346 3.89 24.87 15.91
N LEU A 347 2.98 25.53 16.64
CA LEU A 347 2.82 26.99 16.62
C LEU A 347 4.09 27.72 17.12
N LEU A 348 4.76 27.16 18.13
CA LEU A 348 6.05 27.65 18.64
C LEU A 348 7.16 27.66 17.57
N GLN A 349 7.07 26.82 16.53
CA GLN A 349 8.04 26.78 15.43
C GLN A 349 7.88 27.93 14.41
N LYS A 350 6.93 28.85 14.63
CA LYS A 350 6.58 29.98 13.75
C LYS A 350 6.33 29.54 12.29
N PRO A 351 5.18 28.89 12.00
CA PRO A 351 4.79 28.57 10.62
C PRO A 351 4.50 29.83 9.80
N ASN A 352 4.75 29.73 8.49
CA ASN A 352 4.49 30.76 7.47
C ASN A 352 3.08 30.70 6.89
N ILE A 353 2.54 29.49 6.78
CA ILE A 353 1.20 29.21 6.27
C ILE A 353 0.51 28.27 7.26
N ILE A 354 -0.73 28.61 7.62
CA ILE A 354 -1.60 27.79 8.46
C ILE A 354 -2.82 27.38 7.64
N VAL A 355 -3.06 26.07 7.54
CA VAL A 355 -4.30 25.50 6.96
C VAL A 355 -5.16 24.98 8.09
N ALA A 356 -6.43 25.38 8.18
CA ALA A 356 -7.24 25.13 9.37
C ALA A 356 -8.73 24.82 9.09
N THR A 357 -9.32 23.99 9.95
CA THR A 357 -10.78 23.85 10.07
C THR A 357 -11.31 24.86 11.09
N PRO A 358 -12.41 25.61 10.83
CA PRO A 358 -12.89 26.70 11.69
C PRO A 358 -12.99 26.33 13.18
N GLY A 359 -13.70 25.26 13.56
CA GLY A 359 -13.88 24.90 14.97
C GLY A 359 -12.57 24.73 15.77
N ARG A 360 -11.60 23.96 15.25
CA ARG A 360 -10.29 23.80 15.92
C ARG A 360 -9.42 25.06 15.84
N LEU A 361 -9.62 25.94 14.87
CA LEU A 361 -8.96 27.24 14.87
C LEU A 361 -9.51 28.11 16.01
N TRP A 362 -10.83 28.11 16.21
CA TRP A 362 -11.48 28.82 17.31
C TRP A 362 -11.03 28.28 18.67
N ASP A 363 -11.01 26.96 18.88
CA ASP A 363 -10.48 26.30 20.10
C ASP A 363 -9.12 26.88 20.55
N ILE A 364 -8.23 27.16 19.59
CA ILE A 364 -6.88 27.69 19.86
C ILE A 364 -6.88 29.22 20.00
N ILE A 365 -7.61 29.96 19.17
CA ILE A 365 -7.74 31.43 19.27
C ILE A 365 -8.34 31.85 20.61
N SER A 366 -9.35 31.13 21.10
CA SER A 366 -9.96 31.41 22.41
C SER A 366 -9.05 31.09 23.60
N ALA A 367 -7.97 30.32 23.39
CA ALA A 367 -7.01 29.94 24.42
C ALA A 367 -5.70 30.74 24.40
N ASP A 368 -5.30 31.31 23.25
CA ASP A 368 -4.05 32.06 23.07
C ASP A 368 -4.25 33.40 22.35
N SER A 369 -4.28 34.47 23.14
CA SER A 369 -4.39 35.86 22.66
C SER A 369 -3.11 36.36 21.96
N THR A 370 -1.95 35.73 22.19
CA THR A 370 -0.70 36.10 21.51
C THR A 370 -0.67 35.59 20.07
N PHE A 371 -1.17 34.37 19.86
CA PHE A 371 -1.38 33.79 18.53
C PHE A 371 -2.41 34.58 17.72
N LEU A 372 -3.50 35.05 18.35
CA LEU A 372 -4.51 35.87 17.69
C LEU A 372 -3.91 37.16 17.06
N ASN A 373 -3.01 37.84 17.76
CA ASN A 373 -2.39 39.06 17.21
C ASN A 373 -1.55 38.76 15.96
N ARG A 374 -0.89 37.60 15.89
CA ARG A 374 -0.18 37.13 14.67
C ARG A 374 -1.13 36.78 13.52
N LEU A 375 -2.35 36.32 13.83
CA LEU A 375 -3.38 36.07 12.81
C LEU A 375 -4.00 37.36 12.26
N ARG A 376 -4.02 38.47 13.02
CA ARG A 376 -4.49 39.78 12.52
C ARG A 376 -3.53 40.39 11.51
N SER A 377 -2.22 40.14 11.63
CA SER A 377 -1.18 40.67 10.74
C SER A 377 -1.02 39.92 9.41
N ILE A 378 -1.77 38.84 9.13
CA ILE A 378 -1.62 38.05 7.88
C ILE A 378 -1.82 38.91 6.62
N ARG A 379 -1.04 38.62 5.58
CA ARG A 379 -1.18 39.20 4.23
C ARG A 379 -2.30 38.54 3.44
N PHE A 380 -2.51 37.24 3.63
CA PHE A 380 -3.45 36.43 2.85
C PHE A 380 -4.50 35.72 3.72
N LEU A 381 -5.77 35.82 3.31
CA LEU A 381 -6.87 35.02 3.84
C LEU A 381 -7.51 34.23 2.69
N VAL A 382 -7.62 32.91 2.84
CA VAL A 382 -8.26 32.03 1.85
C VAL A 382 -9.42 31.29 2.48
N LEU A 383 -10.57 31.26 1.81
CA LEU A 383 -11.69 30.36 2.09
C LEU A 383 -11.86 29.42 0.89
N ASP A 384 -11.49 28.14 1.04
CA ASP A 384 -11.68 27.11 0.00
C ASP A 384 -12.89 26.22 0.34
N GLU A 385 -13.66 25.83 -0.68
CA GLU A 385 -15.01 25.26 -0.56
C GLU A 385 -15.93 26.10 0.36
N ALA A 386 -15.98 27.41 0.11
CA ALA A 386 -16.76 28.37 0.89
C ALA A 386 -18.27 28.06 0.94
N ASP A 387 -18.84 27.48 -0.12
CA ASP A 387 -20.21 26.97 -0.16
C ASP A 387 -20.49 25.93 0.95
N ARG A 388 -19.56 25.01 1.19
CA ARG A 388 -19.71 23.99 2.26
C ARG A 388 -19.51 24.54 3.67
N MET A 389 -18.88 25.71 3.82
CA MET A 389 -18.74 26.37 5.12
C MET A 389 -20.02 27.12 5.56
N LEU A 390 -21.07 27.13 4.73
CA LEU A 390 -22.37 27.75 5.01
C LEU A 390 -23.54 26.74 5.11
N GLU A 391 -23.27 25.44 5.05
CA GLU A 391 -24.31 24.43 5.28
C GLU A 391 -24.91 24.56 6.70
N LYS A 392 -26.24 24.50 6.81
CA LYS A 392 -26.94 24.67 8.09
C LYS A 392 -26.42 23.68 9.15
N ASN A 393 -26.15 24.21 10.35
CA ASN A 393 -25.53 23.54 11.50
C ASN A 393 -24.02 23.25 11.36
N HIS A 394 -23.32 23.85 10.40
CA HIS A 394 -21.85 23.81 10.31
C HIS A 394 -21.22 25.20 10.50
N PHE A 395 -20.18 25.25 11.35
CA PHE A 395 -19.26 26.38 11.53
C PHE A 395 -19.86 27.73 11.97
N ASN A 396 -20.66 27.73 13.04
CA ASN A 396 -21.02 28.97 13.76
C ASN A 396 -19.77 29.79 14.15
N GLU A 397 -18.67 29.10 14.43
CA GLU A 397 -17.36 29.66 14.81
C GLU A 397 -16.70 30.43 13.65
N LEU A 398 -17.01 30.14 12.38
CA LEU A 398 -16.45 30.87 11.23
C LEU A 398 -16.85 32.34 11.28
N SER A 399 -18.10 32.63 11.64
CA SER A 399 -18.57 34.01 11.84
C SER A 399 -17.80 34.74 12.93
N GLN A 400 -17.39 34.03 13.98
CA GLN A 400 -16.65 34.59 15.10
C GLN A 400 -15.18 34.82 14.70
N ILE A 401 -14.54 33.85 14.04
CA ILE A 401 -13.19 33.98 13.47
C ILE A 401 -13.09 35.20 12.55
N LEU A 402 -13.99 35.34 11.57
CA LEU A 402 -13.98 36.49 10.65
C LEU A 402 -14.20 37.82 11.38
N THR A 403 -15.04 37.84 12.43
CA THR A 403 -15.25 39.02 13.27
C THR A 403 -13.99 39.41 14.05
N VAL A 404 -13.28 38.45 14.64
CA VAL A 404 -12.07 38.72 15.45
C VAL A 404 -10.83 39.02 14.58
N LEU A 405 -10.83 38.56 13.31
CA LEU A 405 -9.89 38.95 12.25
C LEU A 405 -10.23 40.27 11.55
N SER A 406 -11.36 40.91 11.87
CA SER A 406 -11.73 42.22 11.32
C SER A 406 -10.71 43.29 11.75
N ARG A 407 -10.32 44.13 10.79
CA ARG A 407 -9.47 45.30 11.01
C ARG A 407 -10.26 46.61 11.13
N LYS A 408 -11.54 46.62 10.75
CA LYS A 408 -12.40 47.83 10.67
C LYS A 408 -13.32 48.04 11.89
N ARG A 409 -13.23 47.25 12.96
CA ARG A 409 -14.17 47.32 14.11
C ARG A 409 -13.52 47.72 15.43
N VAL A 410 -14.17 48.70 16.09
CA VAL A 410 -13.93 49.13 17.47
C VAL A 410 -14.39 48.04 18.44
N HIS A 411 -13.68 47.87 19.56
CA HIS A 411 -14.17 47.07 20.68
C HIS A 411 -14.89 47.99 21.66
N THR A 412 -16.17 47.78 21.89
CA THR A 412 -16.84 48.31 23.08
C THR A 412 -16.56 47.40 24.27
N ASP A 413 -16.51 47.99 25.46
CA ASP A 413 -16.48 47.29 26.74
C ASP A 413 -17.91 47.10 27.32
N GLU A 414 -18.02 46.49 28.50
CA GLU A 414 -19.31 46.24 29.17
C GLU A 414 -20.03 47.54 29.63
N TRP A 415 -19.39 48.70 29.51
CA TRP A 415 -19.97 50.02 29.79
C TRP A 415 -20.18 50.89 28.54
N GLY A 416 -19.89 50.37 27.34
CA GLY A 416 -20.22 51.02 26.07
C GLY A 416 -19.28 52.16 25.66
N ALA A 417 -18.05 52.22 26.18
CA ALA A 417 -17.05 53.18 25.74
C ALA A 417 -16.39 52.75 24.42
N GLU A 418 -16.15 53.70 23.50
CA GLU A 418 -15.38 53.45 22.27
C GLU A 418 -13.88 53.34 22.57
N VAL A 419 -13.38 52.13 22.79
CA VAL A 419 -11.92 51.91 22.86
C VAL A 419 -11.35 51.89 21.44
N LYS A 420 -10.90 53.06 20.98
CA LYS A 420 -10.10 53.17 19.75
C LYS A 420 -8.79 52.41 19.91
N VAL A 421 -8.76 51.19 19.38
CA VAL A 421 -7.52 50.45 19.15
C VAL A 421 -6.60 51.34 18.32
N ALA A 422 -5.34 51.48 18.72
CA ALA A 422 -4.38 52.33 18.02
C ALA A 422 -4.27 51.92 16.54
N ASN A 423 -4.11 52.90 15.64
CA ASN A 423 -3.80 52.65 14.24
C ASN A 423 -2.44 51.94 14.15
N ILE A 424 -2.48 50.62 14.05
CA ILE A 424 -1.35 49.82 13.58
C ILE A 424 -1.43 49.84 12.06
N ASP A 425 -0.43 50.42 11.40
CA ASP A 425 -0.30 50.39 9.93
C ASP A 425 0.03 48.97 9.46
N LEU A 426 -1.01 48.11 9.47
CA LEU A 426 -0.94 46.75 8.96
C LEU A 426 -0.98 46.76 7.43
N PRO A 427 -0.09 46.03 6.74
CA PRO A 427 -0.11 45.95 5.29
C PRO A 427 -1.47 45.41 4.81
N PRO A 428 -2.00 45.86 3.65
CA PRO A 428 -3.31 45.43 3.15
C PRO A 428 -3.46 43.90 3.11
N ARG A 429 -4.67 43.37 3.31
CA ARG A 429 -4.93 41.92 3.29
C ARG A 429 -5.67 41.54 2.02
N GLN A 430 -5.08 40.62 1.27
CA GLN A 430 -5.65 40.05 0.06
C GLN A 430 -6.48 38.82 0.41
N THR A 431 -7.71 38.75 -0.10
CA THR A 431 -8.70 37.74 0.23
C THR A 431 -9.07 36.90 -1.00
N PHE A 432 -8.97 35.58 -0.86
CA PHE A 432 -9.36 34.61 -1.87
C PHE A 432 -10.57 33.81 -1.39
N VAL A 433 -11.64 33.77 -2.19
CA VAL A 433 -12.83 32.96 -1.92
C VAL A 433 -13.04 32.00 -3.08
N PHE A 434 -12.88 30.70 -2.81
CA PHE A 434 -13.05 29.65 -3.82
C PHE A 434 -14.22 28.75 -3.46
N SER A 435 -15.11 28.54 -4.43
CA SER A 435 -16.34 27.78 -4.27
C SER A 435 -16.53 26.79 -5.41
N ALA A 436 -17.33 25.74 -5.22
CA ALA A 436 -17.80 24.92 -6.34
C ALA A 436 -19.05 25.55 -6.98
N THR A 437 -19.88 26.21 -6.16
CA THR A 437 -21.15 26.81 -6.55
C THR A 437 -21.31 28.24 -6.01
N LEU A 438 -22.15 29.05 -6.66
CA LEU A 438 -22.64 30.35 -6.18
C LEU A 438 -24.07 30.53 -6.66
N ASP A 439 -24.90 31.19 -5.85
CA ASP A 439 -26.28 31.52 -6.20
C ASP A 439 -26.37 32.41 -7.44
N ALA A 440 -27.41 32.21 -8.25
CA ALA A 440 -27.55 32.86 -9.56
C ALA A 440 -27.69 34.39 -9.45
N SER A 441 -28.39 34.88 -8.42
CA SER A 441 -28.50 36.30 -8.06
C SER A 441 -27.11 36.92 -7.82
N LEU A 442 -26.32 36.29 -6.95
CA LEU A 442 -24.99 36.74 -6.58
C LEU A 442 -24.01 36.69 -7.77
N LYS A 443 -24.10 35.63 -8.60
CA LYS A 443 -23.36 35.57 -9.88
C LYS A 443 -23.73 36.73 -10.81
N GLU A 444 -25.00 37.12 -10.91
CA GLU A 444 -25.41 38.25 -11.75
C GLU A 444 -24.90 39.60 -11.21
N ASP A 445 -25.05 39.89 -9.92
CA ASP A 445 -24.63 41.19 -9.37
C ASP A 445 -23.09 41.36 -9.36
N LEU A 446 -22.33 40.26 -9.23
CA LEU A 446 -20.89 40.27 -9.43
C LEU A 446 -20.52 40.45 -10.91
N LYS A 447 -21.10 39.67 -11.85
CA LYS A 447 -20.84 39.83 -13.30
C LYS A 447 -21.22 41.22 -13.82
N LYS A 448 -22.29 41.82 -13.29
CA LYS A 448 -22.79 43.15 -13.68
C LYS A 448 -22.09 44.30 -12.95
N LYS A 449 -21.08 44.05 -12.10
CA LYS A 449 -20.40 45.07 -11.27
C LYS A 449 -21.35 45.90 -10.40
N ARG A 450 -22.47 45.31 -9.96
CA ARG A 450 -23.51 45.97 -9.14
C ARG A 450 -23.31 45.76 -7.65
N TRP A 451 -22.47 44.80 -7.27
CA TRP A 451 -22.03 44.61 -5.90
C TRP A 451 -21.49 45.92 -5.30
N LYS A 452 -22.04 46.29 -4.15
CA LYS A 452 -21.52 47.34 -3.26
C LYS A 452 -21.43 46.74 -1.87
N SER A 453 -20.26 46.81 -1.25
CA SER A 453 -20.10 46.48 0.17
C SER A 453 -20.98 47.42 1.00
N LYS A 454 -22.10 46.92 1.53
CA LYS A 454 -22.93 47.69 2.47
C LYS A 454 -22.12 47.95 3.74
N SER A 455 -21.73 49.20 3.96
CA SER A 455 -21.24 49.65 5.27
C SER A 455 -22.24 49.23 6.35
N GLY A 456 -21.73 48.61 7.41
CA GLY A 456 -22.59 47.92 8.37
C GLY A 456 -23.35 48.88 9.27
N ASP A 457 -24.67 48.94 9.09
CA ASP A 457 -25.60 49.11 10.19
C ASP A 457 -26.80 48.15 10.01
N GLY A 458 -27.36 47.69 11.12
CA GLY A 458 -28.15 46.46 11.15
C GLY A 458 -29.66 46.65 11.06
N GLU A 459 -30.26 46.48 9.87
CA GLU A 459 -31.68 46.19 9.74
C GLU A 459 -31.91 44.68 9.59
N LYS A 460 -32.66 44.08 10.53
CA LYS A 460 -32.93 42.63 10.53
C LYS A 460 -34.08 42.29 9.58
N ASP A 461 -33.79 41.54 8.52
CA ASP A 461 -34.83 40.87 7.74
C ASP A 461 -35.65 39.93 8.64
N LYS A 462 -36.98 40.04 8.54
CA LYS A 462 -37.92 39.40 9.49
C LYS A 462 -38.04 37.87 9.36
N ASP A 463 -37.38 37.29 8.36
CA ASP A 463 -37.51 35.89 7.94
C ASP A 463 -36.51 34.92 8.61
N GLY A 464 -35.57 35.40 9.43
CA GLY A 464 -34.70 34.54 10.26
C GLY A 464 -33.72 33.63 9.51
N LYS A 465 -33.41 33.91 8.23
CA LYS A 465 -32.49 33.14 7.40
C LYS A 465 -31.04 33.61 7.56
N SER A 466 -30.38 33.23 8.65
CA SER A 466 -28.92 33.35 8.76
C SER A 466 -28.20 32.34 7.86
N GLY A 467 -27.04 32.71 7.33
CA GLY A 467 -26.14 31.82 6.58
C GLY A 467 -26.37 31.79 5.06
N THR A 468 -26.52 32.93 4.40
CA THR A 468 -26.40 33.01 2.92
C THR A 468 -24.99 33.44 2.49
N MET A 469 -24.64 33.21 1.22
CA MET A 469 -23.30 33.54 0.71
C MET A 469 -23.06 35.07 0.65
N GLU A 470 -24.11 35.85 0.44
CA GLU A 470 -24.09 37.31 0.53
C GLU A 470 -23.75 37.79 1.94
N GLU A 471 -24.26 37.11 2.98
CA GLU A 471 -23.93 37.43 4.37
C GLU A 471 -22.45 37.13 4.70
N LEU A 472 -21.90 36.03 4.18
CA LEU A 472 -20.47 35.72 4.32
C LEU A 472 -19.62 36.79 3.60
N MET A 473 -19.97 37.13 2.36
CA MET A 473 -19.26 38.14 1.57
C MET A 473 -19.35 39.55 2.16
N GLY A 474 -20.47 39.92 2.79
CA GLY A 474 -20.61 41.18 3.53
C GLY A 474 -19.80 41.26 4.83
N ARG A 475 -19.32 40.11 5.34
CA ARG A 475 -18.46 40.01 6.53
C ARG A 475 -16.96 39.89 6.18
N LEU A 476 -16.62 39.64 4.92
CA LEU A 476 -15.24 39.60 4.43
C LEU A 476 -14.76 41.01 4.07
N GLU A 477 -13.70 41.47 4.73
CA GLU A 477 -13.06 42.74 4.40
C GLU A 477 -12.13 42.55 3.19
N PHE A 478 -12.70 42.67 1.99
CA PHE A 478 -11.96 42.85 0.76
C PHE A 478 -11.19 44.19 0.77
N GLN A 479 -10.05 44.22 0.08
CA GLN A 479 -9.24 45.39 -0.20
C GLN A 479 -9.82 46.17 -1.39
N ASP A 480 -10.26 45.47 -2.43
CA ASP A 480 -10.94 46.03 -3.60
C ASP A 480 -12.41 46.34 -3.30
N GLU A 481 -12.92 47.49 -3.77
CA GLU A 481 -14.38 47.76 -3.77
C GLU A 481 -15.17 46.76 -4.62
N GLN A 482 -14.52 46.17 -5.64
CA GLN A 482 -15.04 45.14 -6.53
C GLN A 482 -14.00 44.04 -6.73
N PRO A 483 -14.03 42.93 -5.96
CA PRO A 483 -13.07 41.84 -6.11
C PRO A 483 -13.14 41.21 -7.52
N ALA A 484 -12.03 40.61 -7.98
CA ALA A 484 -11.97 39.96 -9.28
C ALA A 484 -12.80 38.66 -9.29
N PHE A 485 -13.98 38.71 -9.92
CA PHE A 485 -14.83 37.54 -10.06
C PHE A 485 -14.43 36.70 -11.28
N VAL A 486 -14.11 35.43 -11.03
CA VAL A 486 -13.67 34.46 -12.04
C VAL A 486 -14.65 33.29 -12.07
N ASP A 487 -15.43 33.18 -13.17
CA ASP A 487 -16.34 32.07 -13.43
C ASP A 487 -15.75 31.14 -14.50
N VAL A 488 -15.65 29.86 -14.15
CA VAL A 488 -15.16 28.77 -15.02
C VAL A 488 -16.06 27.54 -14.86
N THR A 489 -17.29 27.73 -14.38
CA THR A 489 -18.35 26.72 -14.50
C THR A 489 -18.99 26.82 -15.88
N SER A 490 -19.30 25.68 -16.47
CA SER A 490 -20.12 25.55 -17.69
C SER A 490 -21.54 26.07 -17.46
N ASP A 491 -22.27 26.38 -18.53
CA ASP A 491 -23.71 26.69 -18.43
C ASP A 491 -24.52 25.46 -17.98
N ASP A 492 -24.01 24.25 -18.24
CA ASP A 492 -24.46 23.01 -17.61
C ASP A 492 -23.83 22.80 -16.23
N ILE A 493 -24.65 22.29 -15.30
CA ILE A 493 -24.38 22.20 -13.85
C ILE A 493 -23.55 20.95 -13.48
N VAL A 494 -23.21 20.12 -14.47
CA VAL A 494 -22.42 18.88 -14.36
C VAL A 494 -21.43 18.77 -15.53
N PRO A 495 -20.31 18.04 -15.39
CA PRO A 495 -19.30 17.94 -16.45
C PRO A 495 -19.84 17.33 -17.75
N GLU A 496 -19.41 17.84 -18.90
CA GLU A 496 -19.77 17.33 -20.23
C GLU A 496 -19.41 15.85 -20.46
N SER A 497 -18.44 15.33 -19.71
CA SER A 497 -17.99 13.93 -19.75
C SER A 497 -18.69 13.01 -18.73
N LEU A 498 -19.73 13.51 -18.04
CA LEU A 498 -20.56 12.73 -17.13
C LEU A 498 -21.78 12.16 -17.85
N GLU A 499 -21.85 10.83 -17.96
CA GLU A 499 -23.02 10.12 -18.45
C GLU A 499 -24.01 9.87 -17.31
N GLU A 500 -25.19 10.49 -17.38
CA GLU A 500 -26.21 10.41 -16.34
C GLU A 500 -27.38 9.52 -16.78
N SER A 501 -27.76 8.56 -15.94
CA SER A 501 -28.81 7.58 -16.25
C SER A 501 -29.64 7.17 -15.03
N LYS A 502 -30.80 6.58 -15.28
CA LYS A 502 -31.82 6.23 -14.27
C LYS A 502 -32.20 4.74 -14.33
N VAL A 503 -32.58 4.16 -13.20
CA VAL A 503 -33.35 2.92 -13.14
C VAL A 503 -34.53 3.11 -12.19
N ASP A 504 -35.75 2.98 -12.71
CA ASP A 504 -36.94 2.80 -11.86
C ASP A 504 -36.99 1.37 -11.29
N CYS A 505 -37.10 1.27 -9.97
CA CYS A 505 -37.02 0.00 -9.25
C CYS A 505 -37.76 0.04 -7.91
N THR A 506 -38.22 -1.12 -7.43
CA THR A 506 -38.79 -1.21 -6.07
C THR A 506 -37.69 -1.14 -5.02
N VAL A 507 -38.00 -0.67 -3.80
CA VAL A 507 -37.04 -0.57 -2.69
C VAL A 507 -36.33 -1.91 -2.41
N ASN A 508 -37.06 -3.03 -2.51
CA ASN A 508 -36.54 -4.38 -2.32
C ASN A 508 -35.59 -4.84 -3.45
N ASP A 509 -35.73 -4.27 -4.64
CA ASP A 509 -34.99 -4.63 -5.85
C ASP A 509 -33.72 -3.81 -6.07
N LYS A 510 -33.55 -2.65 -5.39
CA LYS A 510 -32.37 -1.79 -5.55
C LYS A 510 -31.06 -2.57 -5.39
N ASP A 511 -31.00 -3.46 -4.41
CA ASP A 511 -29.86 -4.36 -4.15
C ASP A 511 -29.52 -5.24 -5.38
N ALA A 512 -30.51 -5.61 -6.19
CA ALA A 512 -30.34 -6.39 -7.41
C ALA A 512 -29.88 -5.58 -8.62
N TYR A 513 -30.27 -4.31 -8.71
CA TYR A 513 -29.75 -3.40 -9.73
C TYR A 513 -28.30 -2.97 -9.43
N VAL A 514 -27.92 -2.77 -8.15
CA VAL A 514 -26.50 -2.61 -7.77
C VAL A 514 -25.68 -3.85 -8.14
N TYR A 515 -26.12 -5.05 -7.76
CA TYR A 515 -25.37 -6.27 -8.05
C TYR A 515 -25.29 -6.57 -9.55
N TYR A 516 -26.36 -6.29 -10.32
CA TYR A 516 -26.33 -6.34 -11.79
C TYR A 516 -25.28 -5.39 -12.37
N PHE A 517 -25.29 -4.12 -11.96
CA PHE A 517 -24.36 -3.11 -12.47
C PHE A 517 -22.90 -3.49 -12.17
N VAL A 518 -22.57 -3.80 -10.92
CA VAL A 518 -21.21 -4.16 -10.50
C VAL A 518 -20.69 -5.44 -11.17
N LEU A 519 -21.56 -6.42 -11.45
CA LEU A 519 -21.18 -7.63 -12.21
C LEU A 519 -20.99 -7.37 -13.70
N ARG A 520 -21.74 -6.43 -14.29
CA ARG A 520 -21.72 -6.16 -15.75
C ARG A 520 -20.66 -5.14 -16.15
N TYR A 521 -20.37 -4.18 -15.27
CA TYR A 521 -19.47 -3.03 -15.51
C TYR A 521 -18.38 -2.97 -14.43
N PRO A 522 -17.30 -3.76 -14.56
CA PRO A 522 -16.23 -3.85 -13.56
C PRO A 522 -15.27 -2.64 -13.64
N GLY A 523 -15.47 -1.68 -12.75
CA GLY A 523 -14.62 -0.49 -12.56
C GLY A 523 -14.82 0.12 -11.16
N ARG A 524 -14.00 1.10 -10.77
CA ARG A 524 -14.01 1.66 -9.42
C ARG A 524 -15.33 2.38 -9.16
N THR A 525 -16.13 1.82 -8.23
CA THR A 525 -17.53 2.18 -8.04
C THR A 525 -17.79 2.75 -6.66
N LEU A 526 -18.40 3.94 -6.60
CA LEU A 526 -18.76 4.63 -5.36
C LEU A 526 -20.29 4.72 -5.21
N ILE A 527 -20.82 4.13 -4.15
CA ILE A 527 -22.26 4.00 -3.89
C ILE A 527 -22.66 4.92 -2.74
N PHE A 528 -23.58 5.85 -2.99
CA PHE A 528 -24.08 6.78 -1.98
C PHE A 528 -25.40 6.35 -1.36
N VAL A 529 -25.45 6.41 -0.03
CA VAL A 529 -26.63 6.10 0.79
C VAL A 529 -26.90 7.21 1.81
N ASN A 530 -28.16 7.37 2.20
CA ASN A 530 -28.62 8.45 3.08
C ASN A 530 -28.58 8.05 4.58
N SER A 531 -28.38 6.77 4.90
CA SER A 531 -28.28 6.24 6.28
C SER A 531 -27.06 5.33 6.47
N ILE A 532 -26.52 5.30 7.69
CA ILE A 532 -25.47 4.37 8.12
C ILE A 532 -25.98 2.92 8.10
N ASP A 533 -27.25 2.69 8.38
CA ASP A 533 -27.83 1.34 8.47
C ASP A 533 -27.99 0.71 7.08
N ALA A 534 -28.15 1.54 6.05
CA ALA A 534 -28.04 1.10 4.66
C ALA A 534 -26.63 0.57 4.33
N ILE A 535 -25.57 1.14 4.94
CA ILE A 535 -24.19 0.62 4.81
C ILE A 535 -24.05 -0.69 5.58
N ARG A 536 -24.51 -0.72 6.84
CA ARG A 536 -24.48 -1.92 7.70
C ARG A 536 -25.18 -3.12 7.06
N ARG A 537 -26.28 -2.90 6.34
CA ARG A 537 -27.04 -3.93 5.60
C ARG A 537 -26.43 -4.28 4.24
N LEU A 538 -25.98 -3.28 3.46
CA LEU A 538 -25.54 -3.52 2.07
C LEU A 538 -24.15 -4.18 1.98
N VAL A 539 -23.23 -3.83 2.89
CA VAL A 539 -21.85 -4.31 2.84
C VAL A 539 -21.73 -5.83 3.11
N PRO A 540 -22.39 -6.42 4.14
CA PRO A 540 -22.36 -7.88 4.36
C PRO A 540 -23.04 -8.66 3.23
N VAL A 541 -24.24 -8.25 2.81
CA VAL A 541 -25.00 -8.90 1.73
C VAL A 541 -24.19 -8.96 0.43
N MET A 542 -23.50 -7.88 0.06
CA MET A 542 -22.65 -7.88 -1.14
C MET A 542 -21.38 -8.73 -1.00
N ARG A 543 -20.80 -8.84 0.21
CA ARG A 543 -19.68 -9.76 0.48
C ARG A 543 -20.10 -11.22 0.39
N LEU A 544 -21.27 -11.58 0.91
CA LEU A 544 -21.87 -12.92 0.74
C LEU A 544 -22.12 -13.28 -0.73
N LEU A 545 -22.32 -12.28 -1.59
CA LEU A 545 -22.48 -12.40 -3.04
C LEU A 545 -21.15 -12.40 -3.83
N GLY A 546 -20.01 -12.35 -3.14
CA GLY A 546 -18.67 -12.41 -3.72
C GLY A 546 -18.08 -11.07 -4.19
N VAL A 547 -18.66 -9.92 -3.78
CA VAL A 547 -18.18 -8.59 -4.18
C VAL A 547 -17.27 -7.99 -3.09
N GLU A 548 -16.15 -7.40 -3.52
CA GLU A 548 -15.23 -6.70 -2.62
C GLU A 548 -15.77 -5.30 -2.25
N VAL A 549 -16.59 -5.26 -1.19
CA VAL A 549 -17.24 -4.02 -0.72
C VAL A 549 -16.66 -3.50 0.59
N LEU A 550 -16.35 -2.20 0.59
CA LEU A 550 -15.86 -1.42 1.72
C LEU A 550 -16.93 -0.42 2.17
N GLY A 551 -17.07 -0.22 3.49
CA GLY A 551 -18.01 0.75 4.07
C GLY A 551 -17.29 2.00 4.58
N LEU A 552 -17.94 3.17 4.49
CA LEU A 552 -17.39 4.43 4.99
C LEU A 552 -18.48 5.35 5.57
N HIS A 553 -18.43 5.60 6.89
CA HIS A 553 -19.39 6.47 7.58
C HIS A 553 -18.78 7.29 8.73
N ALA A 554 -19.53 8.31 9.19
CA ALA A 554 -19.08 9.28 10.19
C ALA A 554 -18.63 8.64 11.52
N GLN A 555 -19.41 7.70 12.06
CA GLN A 555 -19.15 7.00 13.33
C GLN A 555 -17.93 6.06 13.30
N MET A 556 -17.29 5.81 12.16
CA MET A 556 -16.12 4.93 12.09
C MET A 556 -14.88 5.60 12.69
N GLN A 557 -14.08 4.83 13.44
CA GLN A 557 -12.77 5.29 13.91
C GLN A 557 -11.87 5.73 12.74
N GLN A 558 -11.15 6.85 12.93
CA GLN A 558 -10.34 7.47 11.87
C GLN A 558 -9.29 6.53 11.24
N LYS A 559 -8.59 5.73 12.06
CA LYS A 559 -7.60 4.73 11.60
C LYS A 559 -8.23 3.71 10.64
N GLN A 560 -9.49 3.33 10.89
CA GLN A 560 -10.26 2.40 10.06
C GLN A 560 -10.80 3.08 8.79
N ARG A 561 -11.24 4.34 8.88
CA ARG A 561 -11.67 5.14 7.71
C ARG A 561 -10.55 5.29 6.69
N LEU A 562 -9.33 5.64 7.14
CA LEU A 562 -8.15 5.73 6.28
C LEU A 562 -7.81 4.37 5.66
N LYS A 563 -7.69 3.31 6.46
CA LYS A 563 -7.41 1.95 5.97
C LYS A 563 -8.41 1.44 4.92
N ASN A 564 -9.69 1.83 5.01
CA ASN A 564 -10.70 1.52 3.97
C ASN A 564 -10.55 2.40 2.73
N LEU A 565 -10.20 3.69 2.89
CA LEU A 565 -9.92 4.59 1.77
C LEU A 565 -8.69 4.15 0.97
N ASP A 566 -7.61 3.76 1.64
CA ASP A 566 -6.37 3.33 1.02
C ASP A 566 -6.55 2.03 0.24
N ARG A 567 -7.32 1.07 0.79
CA ARG A 567 -7.75 -0.15 0.08
C ARG A 567 -8.56 0.16 -1.19
N PHE A 568 -9.45 1.14 -1.12
CA PHE A 568 -10.23 1.60 -2.28
C PHE A 568 -9.38 2.33 -3.33
N LYS A 569 -8.36 3.08 -2.92
CA LYS A 569 -7.38 3.72 -3.81
C LYS A 569 -6.45 2.70 -4.48
N ALA A 570 -6.08 1.62 -3.78
CA ALA A 570 -5.21 0.57 -4.29
C ALA A 570 -5.87 -0.37 -5.31
N ASN A 571 -7.15 -0.72 -5.11
CA ASN A 571 -7.87 -1.65 -5.99
C ASN A 571 -8.71 -0.91 -7.05
N ILE A 572 -8.58 -1.27 -8.33
CA ILE A 572 -9.29 -0.63 -9.45
C ILE A 572 -10.72 -1.19 -9.66
N LYS A 573 -11.05 -2.34 -9.04
CA LYS A 573 -12.39 -2.98 -9.11
C LYS A 573 -13.15 -2.96 -7.78
N ALA A 574 -12.63 -2.26 -6.76
CA ALA A 574 -13.27 -2.18 -5.46
C ALA A 574 -14.57 -1.35 -5.52
N VAL A 575 -15.49 -1.66 -4.60
CA VAL A 575 -16.74 -0.94 -4.41
C VAL A 575 -16.76 -0.32 -3.02
N MET A 576 -17.09 0.97 -2.92
CA MET A 576 -17.25 1.67 -1.63
C MET A 576 -18.70 2.09 -1.45
N VAL A 577 -19.29 1.78 -0.29
CA VAL A 577 -20.60 2.30 0.14
C VAL A 577 -20.37 3.38 1.18
N ALA A 578 -20.76 4.62 0.87
CA ALA A 578 -20.47 5.81 1.65
C ALA A 578 -21.74 6.59 2.01
N SER A 579 -21.78 7.18 3.22
CA SER A 579 -22.77 8.19 3.58
C SER A 579 -22.36 9.59 3.11
N ASP A 580 -23.29 10.55 3.05
CA ASP A 580 -23.00 11.93 2.61
C ASP A 580 -21.87 12.61 3.41
N VAL A 581 -21.68 12.27 4.69
CA VAL A 581 -20.57 12.79 5.52
C VAL A 581 -19.22 12.25 5.05
N ALA A 582 -19.18 11.06 4.45
CA ALA A 582 -17.99 10.48 3.84
C ALA A 582 -17.79 10.90 2.37
N ALA A 583 -18.81 11.48 1.72
CA ALA A 583 -18.71 12.04 0.37
C ALA A 583 -17.92 13.36 0.31
N ARG A 584 -17.77 14.04 1.45
CA ARG A 584 -17.25 15.41 1.58
C ARG A 584 -15.75 15.39 1.90
N GLY A 585 -14.99 16.30 1.29
CA GLY A 585 -13.56 16.52 1.62
C GLY A 585 -12.56 15.42 1.26
N LEU A 586 -13.01 14.20 0.91
CA LEU A 586 -12.11 13.12 0.48
C LEU A 586 -11.72 13.26 -0.99
N ASP A 587 -10.43 13.41 -1.25
CA ASP A 587 -9.89 13.17 -2.57
C ASP A 587 -9.76 11.67 -2.86
N ILE A 588 -10.43 11.26 -3.94
CA ILE A 588 -10.52 9.90 -4.44
C ILE A 588 -10.18 9.98 -5.93
N PRO A 589 -8.92 9.72 -6.32
CA PRO A 589 -8.55 9.72 -7.73
C PRO A 589 -9.19 8.52 -8.46
N MET A 590 -9.60 8.75 -9.71
CA MET A 590 -10.07 7.72 -10.65
C MET A 590 -11.25 6.87 -10.13
N VAL A 591 -12.41 7.48 -9.89
CA VAL A 591 -13.70 6.77 -9.77
C VAL A 591 -14.36 6.73 -11.16
N GLU A 592 -14.78 5.57 -11.62
CA GLU A 592 -15.40 5.37 -12.94
C GLU A 592 -16.93 5.41 -12.87
N HIS A 593 -17.51 4.94 -11.75
CA HIS A 593 -18.96 4.85 -11.56
C HIS A 593 -19.40 5.45 -10.22
N VAL A 594 -20.47 6.24 -10.24
CA VAL A 594 -21.20 6.73 -9.05
C VAL A 594 -22.63 6.19 -9.09
N ILE A 595 -23.05 5.52 -8.01
CA ILE A 595 -24.43 4.99 -7.88
C ILE A 595 -25.13 5.68 -6.72
N HIS A 596 -26.23 6.38 -7.01
CA HIS A 596 -27.11 6.97 -6.00
C HIS A 596 -28.14 5.92 -5.59
N TYR A 597 -27.80 5.08 -4.60
CA TYR A 597 -28.68 4.02 -4.10
C TYR A 597 -29.91 4.60 -3.37
N GLN A 598 -29.76 5.75 -2.73
CA GLN A 598 -30.86 6.61 -2.27
C GLN A 598 -30.66 8.00 -2.85
N LEU A 599 -31.75 8.64 -3.30
CA LEU A 599 -31.64 9.94 -3.95
C LEU A 599 -31.20 11.04 -2.96
N PRO A 600 -30.32 11.96 -3.38
CA PRO A 600 -29.84 13.06 -2.55
C PRO A 600 -30.94 14.08 -2.26
N ARG A 601 -30.92 14.70 -1.07
CA ARG A 601 -31.98 15.61 -0.61
C ARG A 601 -32.08 16.93 -1.39
N SER A 602 -31.07 17.28 -2.19
CA SER A 602 -31.10 18.42 -3.12
C SER A 602 -30.25 18.13 -4.37
N GLY A 603 -30.46 18.91 -5.44
CA GLY A 603 -29.62 18.86 -6.64
C GLY A 603 -28.16 19.25 -6.40
N ASP A 604 -27.89 20.03 -5.35
CA ASP A 604 -26.54 20.50 -5.00
C ASP A 604 -25.71 19.35 -4.41
N ILE A 605 -26.33 18.57 -3.52
CA ILE A 605 -25.77 17.31 -3.01
C ILE A 605 -25.59 16.29 -4.15
N TYR A 606 -26.51 16.26 -5.13
CA TYR A 606 -26.36 15.42 -6.32
C TYR A 606 -25.08 15.76 -7.10
N VAL A 607 -24.84 17.04 -7.42
CA VAL A 607 -23.62 17.50 -8.13
C VAL A 607 -22.36 17.11 -7.35
N HIS A 608 -22.33 17.32 -6.02
CA HIS A 608 -21.18 16.96 -5.18
C HIS A 608 -20.91 15.45 -5.06
N ARG A 609 -21.94 14.61 -5.24
CA ARG A 609 -21.83 13.15 -5.32
C ARG A 609 -21.35 12.71 -6.71
N SER A 610 -21.97 13.21 -7.77
CA SER A 610 -21.66 12.82 -9.16
C SER A 610 -20.28 13.31 -9.61
N GLY A 611 -19.86 14.52 -9.20
CA GLY A 611 -18.51 15.08 -9.40
C GLY A 611 -17.37 14.37 -8.64
N ARG A 612 -17.58 13.11 -8.24
CA ARG A 612 -16.55 12.16 -7.81
C ARG A 612 -16.01 11.33 -8.99
N THR A 613 -16.84 11.12 -10.02
CA THR A 613 -16.41 10.59 -11.32
C THR A 613 -16.31 11.74 -12.36
N ALA A 614 -16.09 11.42 -13.64
CA ALA A 614 -15.86 12.38 -14.74
C ALA A 614 -14.72 13.40 -14.48
N ARG A 615 -13.66 12.97 -13.78
CA ARG A 615 -12.51 13.81 -13.40
C ARG A 615 -11.35 13.68 -14.40
N ALA A 616 -10.61 14.77 -14.58
CA ALA A 616 -9.40 14.83 -15.42
C ALA A 616 -9.62 14.33 -16.86
N HIS A 617 -10.68 14.83 -17.52
CA HIS A 617 -11.05 14.56 -18.92
C HIS A 617 -11.30 13.09 -19.27
N LYS A 618 -11.59 12.23 -18.29
CA LYS A 618 -12.11 10.87 -18.50
C LYS A 618 -13.63 10.87 -18.40
N SER A 619 -14.29 10.03 -19.18
CA SER A 619 -15.71 9.75 -19.02
C SER A 619 -16.01 9.09 -17.67
N GLY A 620 -17.24 9.24 -17.19
CA GLY A 620 -17.70 8.66 -15.93
C GLY A 620 -19.22 8.54 -15.87
N ILE A 621 -19.73 7.54 -15.17
CA ILE A 621 -21.17 7.21 -15.17
C ILE A 621 -21.81 7.53 -13.81
N SER A 622 -22.89 8.29 -13.83
CA SER A 622 -23.79 8.54 -12.68
C SER A 622 -25.11 7.79 -12.87
N LEU A 623 -25.40 6.86 -11.97
CA LEU A 623 -26.62 6.04 -12.00
C LEU A 623 -27.55 6.36 -10.83
N MET A 624 -28.77 6.79 -11.10
CA MET A 624 -29.83 6.95 -10.09
C MET A 624 -30.68 5.68 -9.97
N LEU A 625 -30.81 5.12 -8.76
CA LEU A 625 -31.81 4.09 -8.46
C LEU A 625 -33.04 4.75 -7.84
N CYS A 626 -34.09 4.97 -8.62
CA CYS A 626 -35.30 5.68 -8.20
C CYS A 626 -36.38 4.70 -7.72
N SER A 627 -36.95 4.92 -6.53
CA SER A 627 -38.18 4.26 -6.10
C SER A 627 -39.42 5.13 -6.36
N PRO A 628 -40.65 4.56 -6.35
CA PRO A 628 -41.88 5.32 -6.47
C PRO A 628 -42.05 6.41 -5.39
N GLU A 629 -41.52 6.16 -4.18
CA GLU A 629 -41.53 7.11 -3.06
C GLU A 629 -40.60 8.30 -3.31
N GLU A 630 -39.45 8.06 -3.96
CA GLU A 630 -38.44 9.09 -4.27
C GLU A 630 -38.77 9.92 -5.52
N GLN A 631 -39.81 9.58 -6.29
CA GLN A 631 -40.18 10.23 -7.55
C GLN A 631 -40.44 11.76 -7.40
N SER A 632 -40.89 12.21 -6.22
CA SER A 632 -41.06 13.64 -5.90
C SER A 632 -39.71 14.36 -5.70
N LEU A 633 -38.70 13.66 -5.18
CA LEU A 633 -37.35 14.16 -5.01
C LEU A 633 -36.58 14.17 -6.33
N TYR A 634 -36.74 13.11 -7.14
CA TYR A 634 -36.22 13.02 -8.50
C TYR A 634 -36.60 14.25 -9.37
N LYS A 635 -37.89 14.62 -9.39
CA LYS A 635 -38.37 15.80 -10.12
C LYS A 635 -37.71 17.11 -9.66
N LYS A 636 -37.45 17.28 -8.36
CA LYS A 636 -36.76 18.46 -7.80
C LYS A 636 -35.29 18.53 -8.22
N ILE A 637 -34.63 17.37 -8.35
CA ILE A 637 -33.25 17.29 -8.86
C ILE A 637 -33.22 17.65 -10.35
N CYS A 638 -34.08 17.04 -11.17
CA CYS A 638 -34.15 17.30 -12.61
C CYS A 638 -34.44 18.78 -12.93
N TYR A 639 -35.35 19.41 -12.17
CA TYR A 639 -35.63 20.85 -12.25
C TYR A 639 -34.39 21.70 -11.96
N LYS A 640 -33.64 21.41 -10.87
CA LYS A 640 -32.38 22.11 -10.58
C LYS A 640 -31.30 21.90 -11.67
N LEU A 641 -31.25 20.71 -12.28
CA LEU A 641 -30.31 20.38 -13.36
C LEU A 641 -30.72 20.93 -14.74
N LYS A 642 -31.81 21.72 -14.84
CA LYS A 642 -32.42 22.20 -16.10
C LYS A 642 -32.93 21.08 -17.05
N LYS A 643 -32.94 19.82 -16.62
CA LYS A 643 -33.32 18.66 -17.44
C LYS A 643 -34.82 18.37 -17.31
N ALA A 644 -35.63 19.17 -18.03
CA ALA A 644 -37.10 19.12 -17.96
C ALA A 644 -37.68 17.74 -18.34
N ASP A 645 -37.11 17.08 -19.35
CA ASP A 645 -37.55 15.77 -19.84
C ASP A 645 -37.03 14.59 -19.00
N GLY A 646 -36.22 14.87 -17.97
CA GLY A 646 -35.65 13.87 -17.05
C GLY A 646 -34.24 13.40 -17.43
N LEU A 647 -33.91 12.17 -17.02
CA LEU A 647 -32.66 11.46 -17.32
C LEU A 647 -33.00 10.18 -18.10
N PRO A 648 -32.15 9.73 -19.05
CA PRO A 648 -32.40 8.51 -19.82
C PRO A 648 -32.41 7.27 -18.92
N ASP A 649 -33.28 6.32 -19.23
CA ASP A 649 -33.31 5.03 -18.56
C ASP A 649 -32.10 4.18 -18.97
N PHE A 650 -31.54 3.45 -18.00
CA PHE A 650 -30.36 2.62 -18.18
C PHE A 650 -30.74 1.24 -18.74
N PRO A 651 -30.04 0.71 -19.77
CA PRO A 651 -30.40 -0.56 -20.40
C PRO A 651 -30.14 -1.77 -19.46
N VAL A 652 -31.22 -2.35 -18.92
CA VAL A 652 -31.16 -3.50 -18.01
C VAL A 652 -31.78 -4.77 -18.61
N GLU A 653 -30.97 -5.83 -18.71
CA GLU A 653 -31.44 -7.18 -19.05
C GLU A 653 -32.26 -7.80 -17.89
N HIS A 654 -33.56 -7.50 -17.82
CA HIS A 654 -34.44 -8.00 -16.75
C HIS A 654 -34.41 -9.53 -16.54
N GLY A 655 -34.12 -10.30 -17.59
CA GLY A 655 -33.93 -11.75 -17.52
C GLY A 655 -32.71 -12.19 -16.69
N ILE A 656 -31.65 -11.39 -16.66
CA ILE A 656 -30.50 -11.56 -15.76
C ILE A 656 -30.90 -11.15 -14.34
N VAL A 657 -31.51 -9.97 -14.16
CA VAL A 657 -31.94 -9.46 -12.85
C VAL A 657 -32.84 -10.46 -12.11
N LYS A 658 -33.78 -11.13 -12.80
CA LYS A 658 -34.64 -12.16 -12.19
C LYS A 658 -33.86 -13.35 -11.60
N LYS A 659 -32.74 -13.75 -12.20
CA LYS A 659 -31.81 -14.76 -11.63
C LYS A 659 -31.01 -14.19 -10.45
N LEU A 660 -30.54 -12.94 -10.56
CA LEU A 660 -29.78 -12.28 -9.49
C LEU A 660 -30.60 -12.07 -8.21
N LYS A 661 -31.89 -11.72 -8.32
CA LYS A 661 -32.81 -11.61 -7.17
C LYS A 661 -32.84 -12.88 -6.31
N GLN A 662 -32.74 -14.08 -6.91
CA GLN A 662 -32.71 -15.35 -6.17
C GLN A 662 -31.45 -15.47 -5.29
N ARG A 663 -30.28 -15.08 -5.80
CA ARG A 663 -29.02 -15.05 -5.04
C ARG A 663 -29.07 -14.06 -3.89
N ILE A 664 -29.59 -12.86 -4.16
CA ILE A 664 -29.67 -11.77 -3.17
C ILE A 664 -30.64 -12.10 -2.04
N ASN A 665 -31.78 -12.72 -2.34
CA ASN A 665 -32.72 -13.11 -1.29
C ASN A 665 -32.13 -14.17 -0.35
N LEU A 666 -31.32 -15.11 -0.88
CA LEU A 666 -30.55 -16.05 -0.05
C LEU A 666 -29.44 -15.35 0.75
N ALA A 667 -28.73 -14.39 0.17
CA ALA A 667 -27.72 -13.60 0.89
C ALA A 667 -28.34 -12.78 2.04
N LYS A 668 -29.51 -12.15 1.80
CA LYS A 668 -30.30 -11.44 2.83
C LYS A 668 -30.77 -12.38 3.95
N GLN A 669 -31.20 -13.60 3.62
CA GLN A 669 -31.60 -14.60 4.61
C GLN A 669 -30.42 -15.08 5.47
N ILE A 670 -29.25 -15.29 4.86
CA ILE A 670 -28.02 -15.66 5.57
C ILE A 670 -27.61 -14.52 6.53
N ASP A 671 -27.57 -13.29 6.04
CA ASP A 671 -27.21 -12.09 6.82
C ASP A 671 -28.13 -11.90 8.05
N ALA A 672 -29.44 -12.03 7.86
CA ALA A 672 -30.43 -11.91 8.94
C ALA A 672 -30.29 -13.01 10.02
N GLU A 673 -30.05 -14.27 9.62
CA GLU A 673 -29.88 -15.39 10.56
C GLU A 673 -28.51 -15.33 11.27
N GLU A 674 -27.45 -14.86 10.59
CA GLU A 674 -26.15 -14.62 11.21
C GLU A 674 -26.17 -13.46 12.21
N HIS A 675 -26.82 -12.33 11.87
CA HIS A 675 -27.00 -11.21 12.79
C HIS A 675 -27.88 -11.61 14.00
N ARG A 676 -28.86 -12.50 13.81
CA ARG A 676 -29.68 -13.04 14.91
C ARG A 676 -28.86 -13.91 15.87
N LEU A 677 -27.98 -14.77 15.36
CA LEU A 677 -27.06 -15.55 16.20
C LEU A 677 -26.00 -14.67 16.89
N GLN A 678 -25.47 -13.67 16.20
CA GLN A 678 -24.48 -12.75 16.78
C GLN A 678 -25.09 -11.91 17.90
N LYS A 679 -26.37 -11.52 17.81
CA LYS A 679 -27.03 -10.81 18.92
C LYS A 679 -27.11 -11.69 20.17
N VAL A 680 -27.61 -12.93 20.06
CA VAL A 680 -27.72 -13.84 21.22
C VAL A 680 -26.35 -14.04 21.89
N GLY A 681 -25.31 -14.34 21.11
CA GLY A 681 -23.97 -14.50 21.68
C GLY A 681 -23.40 -13.22 22.30
N HIS A 682 -23.71 -12.03 21.77
CA HIS A 682 -23.27 -10.78 22.37
C HIS A 682 -24.03 -10.45 23.66
N ASP A 683 -25.34 -10.71 23.71
CA ASP A 683 -26.15 -10.56 24.92
C ASP A 683 -25.63 -11.53 26.02
N ASP A 684 -25.33 -12.80 25.67
CA ASP A 684 -24.75 -13.81 26.57
C ASP A 684 -23.34 -13.43 27.09
N ASP A 685 -22.45 -12.96 26.21
CA ASP A 685 -21.07 -12.63 26.58
C ASP A 685 -21.01 -11.30 27.37
N TRP A 686 -21.90 -10.35 27.09
CA TRP A 686 -22.09 -9.18 27.94
C TRP A 686 -22.58 -9.57 29.34
N TYR A 687 -23.50 -10.53 29.45
CA TYR A 687 -23.99 -11.02 30.75
C TYR A 687 -22.86 -11.66 31.58
N LYS A 688 -22.03 -12.51 30.94
CA LYS A 688 -20.86 -13.12 31.59
C LYS A 688 -19.83 -12.08 32.02
N GLN A 689 -19.57 -11.07 31.18
CA GLN A 689 -18.59 -10.04 31.51
C GLN A 689 -19.08 -9.12 32.63
N ALA A 690 -20.35 -8.68 32.60
CA ALA A 690 -20.94 -7.88 33.67
C ALA A 690 -20.97 -8.63 35.01
N ALA A 691 -21.30 -9.93 35.01
CA ALA A 691 -21.26 -10.74 36.23
C ALA A 691 -19.84 -10.94 36.77
N LYS A 692 -18.85 -11.10 35.88
CA LYS A 692 -17.42 -11.17 36.24
C LYS A 692 -16.89 -9.85 36.81
N GLU A 693 -17.35 -8.72 36.29
CA GLU A 693 -17.04 -7.38 36.82
C GLU A 693 -17.75 -7.09 38.17
N LEU A 694 -18.81 -7.84 38.50
CA LEU A 694 -19.52 -7.80 39.78
C LEU A 694 -19.07 -8.90 40.78
N GLU A 695 -18.07 -9.72 40.44
CA GLU A 695 -17.60 -10.89 41.20
C GLU A 695 -18.72 -11.90 41.57
N ILE A 696 -19.73 -12.04 40.70
CA ILE A 696 -20.83 -13.00 40.88
C ILE A 696 -20.47 -14.32 40.19
N ASP A 697 -20.24 -15.38 40.99
CA ASP A 697 -20.22 -16.76 40.50
C ASP A 697 -21.60 -17.12 39.92
N ILE A 698 -21.69 -17.27 38.60
CA ILE A 698 -22.86 -17.84 37.91
C ILE A 698 -22.67 -19.34 37.77
N ASP A 699 -23.65 -20.14 38.22
CA ASP A 699 -23.76 -21.56 37.88
C ASP A 699 -23.81 -21.72 36.35
N GLU A 700 -22.82 -22.38 35.75
CA GLU A 700 -22.70 -22.54 34.29
C GLU A 700 -23.94 -23.22 33.66
N ASP A 701 -24.68 -24.02 34.43
CA ASP A 701 -25.92 -24.66 34.01
C ASP A 701 -27.06 -23.64 33.73
N LEU A 702 -27.07 -22.47 34.41
CA LEU A 702 -28.12 -21.44 34.25
C LEU A 702 -27.95 -20.57 32.99
N LEU A 703 -26.76 -20.51 32.40
CA LEU A 703 -26.50 -19.79 31.13
C LEU A 703 -26.71 -20.66 29.89
N ASN A 704 -26.97 -21.97 30.05
CA ASN A 704 -27.14 -22.91 28.94
C ASN A 704 -28.61 -23.16 28.53
N ASP A 705 -29.57 -22.48 29.16
CA ASP A 705 -31.01 -22.65 28.90
C ASP A 705 -31.47 -22.03 27.56
N THR A 706 -30.58 -21.38 26.81
CA THR A 706 -30.75 -20.97 25.40
C THR A 706 -30.63 -22.13 24.42
N ASP A 707 -31.41 -23.19 24.69
CA ASP A 707 -31.54 -24.47 23.99
C ASP A 707 -30.41 -24.77 22.98
N ILE A 708 -29.42 -25.51 23.45
CA ILE A 708 -28.25 -25.94 22.67
C ILE A 708 -28.69 -26.67 21.37
N SER A 709 -29.88 -27.29 21.34
CA SER A 709 -30.47 -27.86 20.13
C SER A 709 -30.85 -26.77 19.12
N GLU A 710 -31.66 -25.79 19.49
CA GLU A 710 -32.04 -24.68 18.59
C GLU A 710 -30.82 -23.95 18.03
N THR A 711 -29.83 -23.64 18.87
CA THR A 711 -28.62 -22.92 18.45
C THR A 711 -27.77 -23.74 17.47
N LYS A 712 -27.76 -25.07 17.63
CA LYS A 712 -27.10 -26.02 16.71
C LYS A 712 -27.87 -26.17 15.40
N GLU A 713 -29.21 -26.21 15.43
CA GLU A 713 -30.06 -26.23 14.24
C GLU A 713 -29.94 -24.93 13.42
N LYS A 714 -29.98 -23.76 14.06
CA LYS A 714 -29.77 -22.45 13.41
C LYS A 714 -28.41 -22.40 12.69
N LYS A 715 -27.34 -22.86 13.35
CA LYS A 715 -26.00 -23.00 12.74
C LYS A 715 -25.97 -23.98 11.56
N GLN A 716 -26.69 -25.11 11.62
CA GLN A 716 -26.84 -26.03 10.48
C GLN A 716 -27.66 -25.42 9.32
N ARG A 717 -28.73 -24.68 9.61
CA ARG A 717 -29.57 -23.99 8.63
C ARG A 717 -28.78 -22.94 7.85
N ILE A 718 -27.97 -22.13 8.52
CA ILE A 718 -27.04 -21.18 7.89
C ILE A 718 -26.01 -21.91 7.02
N LYS A 719 -25.44 -23.04 7.48
CA LYS A 719 -24.52 -23.86 6.69
C LYS A 719 -25.18 -24.40 5.40
N SER A 720 -26.45 -24.81 5.46
CA SER A 720 -27.24 -25.22 4.30
C SER A 720 -27.50 -24.06 3.33
N LEU A 721 -27.96 -22.91 3.82
CA LEU A 721 -28.20 -21.72 3.00
C LEU A 721 -26.91 -21.22 2.33
N LYS A 722 -25.78 -21.20 3.04
CA LYS A 722 -24.46 -20.88 2.47
C LYS A 722 -24.03 -21.88 1.39
N ALA A 723 -24.33 -23.17 1.54
CA ALA A 723 -24.07 -24.16 0.50
C ALA A 723 -24.96 -23.95 -0.75
N GLN A 724 -26.24 -23.63 -0.56
CA GLN A 724 -27.17 -23.31 -1.66
C GLN A 724 -26.73 -22.04 -2.41
N LEU A 725 -26.37 -20.97 -1.69
CA LEU A 725 -25.86 -19.74 -2.29
C LEU A 725 -24.55 -19.99 -3.04
N LYS A 726 -23.61 -20.77 -2.47
CA LYS A 726 -22.34 -21.16 -3.13
C LYS A 726 -22.59 -21.97 -4.41
N SER A 727 -23.58 -22.87 -4.41
CA SER A 727 -24.01 -23.60 -5.60
C SER A 727 -24.57 -22.65 -6.68
N LEU A 728 -25.51 -21.77 -6.31
CA LEU A 728 -26.08 -20.80 -7.24
C LEU A 728 -25.06 -19.80 -7.79
N LEU A 729 -24.09 -19.36 -6.98
CA LEU A 729 -22.97 -18.49 -7.41
C LEU A 729 -22.07 -19.18 -8.44
N SER A 730 -21.88 -20.51 -8.34
CA SER A 730 -21.07 -21.28 -9.31
C SER A 730 -21.73 -21.51 -10.68
N GLN A 731 -23.01 -21.14 -10.85
CA GLN A 731 -23.70 -21.21 -12.14
C GLN A 731 -23.50 -19.91 -12.96
N PRO A 732 -23.22 -19.96 -14.27
CA PRO A 732 -23.10 -18.76 -15.09
C PRO A 732 -24.47 -18.11 -15.36
N VAL A 733 -24.58 -16.78 -15.20
CA VAL A 733 -25.83 -16.03 -15.37
C VAL A 733 -26.03 -15.59 -16.83
N ILE A 734 -26.12 -16.55 -17.74
CA ILE A 734 -26.28 -16.30 -19.18
C ILE A 734 -27.72 -15.80 -19.47
N PRO A 735 -27.93 -14.76 -20.29
CA PRO A 735 -29.25 -14.40 -20.83
C PRO A 735 -29.81 -15.49 -21.75
N ARG A 736 -31.12 -15.49 -22.01
CA ARG A 736 -31.74 -16.45 -22.94
C ARG A 736 -31.45 -16.03 -24.39
N GLY A 737 -30.74 -16.87 -25.14
CA GLY A 737 -30.59 -16.74 -26.59
C GLY A 737 -29.15 -16.62 -27.12
N ILE A 738 -28.14 -16.48 -26.26
CA ILE A 738 -26.73 -16.33 -26.67
C ILE A 738 -25.98 -17.65 -26.47
N SER A 739 -25.30 -18.12 -27.52
CA SER A 739 -24.44 -19.31 -27.52
C SER A 739 -23.09 -19.03 -26.85
N THR A 740 -22.52 -20.02 -26.18
CA THR A 740 -21.31 -19.89 -25.33
C THR A 740 -19.98 -19.78 -26.10
N LYS A 741 -20.01 -19.35 -27.38
CA LYS A 741 -18.82 -19.32 -28.26
C LYS A 741 -18.15 -17.94 -28.38
N TYR A 742 -18.89 -16.84 -28.32
CA TYR A 742 -18.34 -15.51 -28.63
C TYR A 742 -18.77 -14.42 -27.63
N ILE A 743 -17.90 -14.10 -26.65
CA ILE A 743 -17.82 -12.78 -26.01
C ILE A 743 -16.34 -12.46 -25.76
N THR A 744 -15.77 -11.58 -26.58
CA THR A 744 -14.40 -11.07 -26.43
C THR A 744 -14.34 -9.83 -25.53
N SER A 745 -13.14 -9.45 -25.12
CA SER A 745 -12.85 -8.29 -24.28
C SER A 745 -13.12 -6.95 -24.96
N GLY A 746 -14.05 -6.14 -24.43
CA GLY A 746 -14.31 -4.77 -24.93
C GLY A 746 -15.26 -3.86 -24.13
N VAL A 747 -15.77 -4.30 -22.98
CA VAL A 747 -17.04 -3.80 -22.40
C VAL A 747 -17.03 -2.34 -21.88
N VAL A 748 -15.88 -1.78 -21.47
CA VAL A 748 -15.85 -0.44 -20.81
C VAL A 748 -15.96 0.71 -21.81
N ARG A 749 -15.49 0.56 -23.05
CA ARG A 749 -15.61 1.58 -24.11
C ARG A 749 -16.96 1.51 -24.82
N ASP A 750 -17.47 0.30 -24.94
CA ASP A 750 -18.69 -0.13 -25.64
C ASP A 750 -20.02 0.30 -24.99
N LEU A 751 -20.03 0.81 -23.75
CA LEU A 751 -21.26 1.35 -23.13
C LEU A 751 -21.54 2.81 -23.52
N ALA A 752 -20.52 3.67 -23.46
CA ALA A 752 -20.63 5.10 -23.81
C ALA A 752 -21.10 5.27 -25.26
N ASP A 753 -20.42 4.57 -26.18
CA ASP A 753 -20.74 4.59 -27.61
C ASP A 753 -22.20 4.17 -27.88
N ARG A 754 -22.76 3.21 -27.12
CA ARG A 754 -24.17 2.79 -27.23
C ARG A 754 -25.17 3.81 -26.68
N LEU A 755 -24.83 4.50 -25.58
CA LEU A 755 -25.67 5.55 -25.00
C LEU A 755 -25.69 6.83 -25.87
N LEU A 756 -24.70 6.99 -26.76
CA LEU A 756 -24.72 7.95 -27.86
C LEU A 756 -25.59 7.45 -29.03
N ASP A 757 -25.48 6.17 -29.41
CA ASP A 757 -26.17 5.57 -30.56
C ASP A 757 -27.71 5.45 -30.40
N GLU A 758 -28.25 5.48 -29.18
CA GLU A 758 -29.71 5.57 -29.00
C GLU A 758 -30.24 7.00 -29.25
N LYS A 759 -29.43 8.04 -29.09
CA LYS A 759 -29.84 9.44 -29.38
C LYS A 759 -29.91 9.73 -30.88
N THR A 760 -29.15 9.02 -31.71
CA THR A 760 -29.08 9.24 -33.17
C THR A 760 -30.22 8.58 -33.95
N ARG A 761 -31.02 7.69 -33.33
CA ARG A 761 -32.08 6.91 -34.01
C ARG A 761 -33.33 7.70 -34.44
N VAL A 762 -33.35 9.03 -34.31
CA VAL A 762 -34.48 9.89 -34.69
C VAL A 762 -34.10 10.95 -35.75
N ALA A 763 -33.19 10.63 -36.68
CA ALA A 763 -32.86 11.48 -37.83
C ALA A 763 -32.54 10.74 -39.15
N SER A 764 -33.54 10.65 -40.03
CA SER A 764 -33.47 10.65 -41.51
C SER A 764 -32.23 10.12 -42.29
N LYS A 765 -32.43 8.97 -42.95
CA LYS A 765 -31.99 8.60 -44.32
C LYS A 765 -30.47 8.37 -44.62
N PRO A 766 -30.14 7.54 -45.63
CA PRO A 766 -28.78 7.07 -45.88
C PRO A 766 -27.97 7.97 -46.82
N PHE A 767 -26.65 7.96 -46.64
CA PHE A 767 -25.66 8.42 -47.63
C PHE A 767 -24.68 7.30 -47.95
N LEU A 768 -24.35 7.14 -49.24
CA LEU A 768 -23.38 6.16 -49.74
C LEU A 768 -21.95 6.72 -49.72
N PRO A 769 -20.95 5.95 -49.28
CA PRO A 769 -19.56 6.12 -49.70
C PRO A 769 -19.28 5.19 -50.89
N GLN A 770 -19.09 5.76 -52.07
CA GLN A 770 -18.69 5.05 -53.29
C GLN A 770 -17.17 5.16 -53.44
N PHE A 771 -16.40 4.09 -53.17
CA PHE A 771 -15.04 3.94 -53.73
C PHE A 771 -14.57 2.48 -53.83
N CYS A 772 -13.89 2.19 -54.95
CA CYS A 772 -13.17 0.97 -55.37
C CYS A 772 -13.26 -0.32 -54.52
N ALA A 773 -13.92 -1.33 -55.09
CA ALA A 773 -13.59 -2.73 -54.85
C ALA A 773 -12.68 -3.25 -55.97
N CYS A 774 -11.65 -4.04 -55.64
CA CYS A 774 -10.84 -4.80 -56.59
C CYS A 774 -10.31 -6.09 -55.95
N PHE A 775 -10.52 -7.21 -56.63
CA PHE A 775 -10.02 -8.58 -56.37
C PHE A 775 -10.42 -9.30 -55.07
N LEU A 776 -11.25 -10.33 -55.28
CA LEU A 776 -11.56 -11.48 -54.41
C LEU A 776 -10.55 -12.62 -54.70
N PRO A 777 -10.29 -13.60 -53.79
CA PRO A 777 -11.30 -14.61 -53.43
C PRO A 777 -11.33 -15.20 -52.00
N ASN A 778 -12.57 -15.33 -51.49
CA ASN A 778 -13.16 -16.44 -50.73
C ASN A 778 -12.63 -16.93 -49.36
N THR A 779 -13.61 -17.37 -48.56
CA THR A 779 -13.51 -18.33 -47.43
C THR A 779 -12.52 -17.99 -46.32
N SER A 780 -12.83 -16.95 -45.53
CA SER A 780 -12.40 -16.86 -44.14
C SER A 780 -13.23 -17.80 -43.26
N GLU A 781 -12.68 -18.94 -42.86
CA GLU A 781 -13.24 -19.71 -41.73
C GLU A 781 -13.16 -18.89 -40.44
N ASN A 782 -14.20 -18.90 -39.62
CA ASN A 782 -14.23 -18.22 -38.31
C ASN A 782 -13.43 -19.01 -37.27
N VAL A 783 -12.10 -18.96 -37.38
CA VAL A 783 -11.17 -19.57 -36.43
C VAL A 783 -11.26 -18.84 -35.08
N GLU A 784 -11.88 -19.49 -34.09
CA GLU A 784 -11.92 -19.00 -32.71
C GLU A 784 -10.49 -18.94 -32.14
N ALA A 785 -10.05 -17.72 -31.79
CA ALA A 785 -8.74 -17.47 -31.20
C ALA A 785 -8.62 -18.19 -29.84
N THR A 786 -7.93 -19.33 -29.85
CA THR A 786 -7.78 -20.21 -28.68
C THR A 786 -6.58 -19.77 -27.86
N TYR A 787 -6.79 -19.55 -26.56
CA TYR A 787 -5.72 -19.17 -25.62
C TYR A 787 -4.99 -20.41 -25.11
N ASN A 788 -3.68 -20.50 -25.35
CA ASN A 788 -2.80 -21.47 -24.68
C ASN A 788 -2.28 -20.85 -23.38
N TRP A 789 -2.35 -21.59 -22.27
CA TRP A 789 -1.78 -21.12 -21.00
C TRP A 789 -0.26 -21.39 -20.90
N GLU A 790 0.27 -22.34 -21.67
CA GLU A 790 1.71 -22.69 -21.74
C GLU A 790 2.47 -21.80 -22.73
N ASP A 791 1.75 -21.13 -23.63
CA ASP A 791 2.28 -20.10 -24.52
C ASP A 791 1.26 -18.95 -24.68
N PRO A 792 1.15 -18.05 -23.68
CA PRO A 792 0.12 -17.01 -23.63
C PRO A 792 0.13 -15.99 -24.79
N LEU A 793 1.27 -15.86 -25.48
CA LEU A 793 1.51 -14.86 -26.53
C LEU A 793 1.86 -15.49 -27.88
N LEU A 794 1.77 -16.82 -28.00
CA LEU A 794 2.07 -17.60 -29.20
C LEU A 794 3.51 -17.39 -29.70
N LEU A 795 4.48 -17.44 -28.79
CA LEU A 795 5.92 -17.51 -29.05
C LEU A 795 6.25 -18.51 -30.16
N GLU A 796 5.59 -19.67 -30.16
CA GLU A 796 5.75 -20.69 -31.21
C GLU A 796 5.51 -20.15 -32.63
N LYS A 797 4.62 -19.16 -32.80
CA LYS A 797 4.34 -18.51 -34.10
C LYS A 797 5.30 -17.36 -34.44
N GLN A 798 6.28 -17.08 -33.59
CA GLN A 798 7.31 -16.05 -33.78
C GLN A 798 8.72 -16.65 -34.03
N LEU A 799 8.82 -17.98 -34.04
CA LEU A 799 10.03 -18.75 -34.30
C LEU A 799 10.06 -19.22 -35.75
N THR A 800 11.25 -19.51 -36.28
CA THR A 800 11.42 -20.18 -37.58
C THR A 800 11.24 -21.70 -37.45
N ASP A 801 10.96 -22.40 -38.56
CA ASP A 801 10.88 -23.87 -38.56
C ASP A 801 12.18 -24.54 -38.07
N GLU A 802 13.33 -23.92 -38.36
CA GLU A 802 14.65 -24.33 -37.86
C GLU A 802 14.75 -24.15 -36.34
N GLU A 803 14.33 -23.01 -35.79
CA GLU A 803 14.31 -22.74 -34.35
C GLU A 803 13.37 -23.69 -33.60
N LEU A 804 12.23 -24.05 -34.20
CA LEU A 804 11.30 -25.04 -33.68
C LEU A 804 11.93 -26.45 -33.69
N ALA A 805 12.58 -26.85 -34.78
CA ALA A 805 13.27 -28.14 -34.87
C ALA A 805 14.44 -28.27 -33.86
N VAL A 806 15.22 -27.20 -33.67
CA VAL A 806 16.28 -27.13 -32.67
C VAL A 806 15.70 -27.21 -31.25
N ARG A 807 14.61 -26.48 -30.96
CA ARG A 807 13.91 -26.54 -29.67
C ARG A 807 13.42 -27.95 -29.36
N GLU A 808 12.76 -28.63 -30.29
CA GLU A 808 12.27 -30.00 -30.06
C GLU A 808 13.41 -31.01 -29.91
N THR A 809 14.52 -30.83 -30.63
CA THR A 809 15.73 -31.66 -30.46
C THR A 809 16.31 -31.51 -29.05
N ALA A 810 16.49 -30.27 -28.58
CA ALA A 810 16.96 -29.98 -27.22
C ALA A 810 15.98 -30.51 -26.15
N ARG A 811 14.67 -30.32 -26.36
CA ARG A 811 13.60 -30.81 -25.47
C ARG A 811 13.56 -32.34 -25.37
N ALA A 812 13.69 -33.05 -26.49
CA ALA A 812 13.72 -34.51 -26.52
C ALA A 812 14.92 -35.05 -25.74
N TYR A 813 16.10 -34.46 -25.94
CA TYR A 813 17.30 -34.76 -25.16
C TYR A 813 17.12 -34.46 -23.67
N SER A 814 16.64 -33.27 -23.32
CA SER A 814 16.37 -32.86 -21.94
C SER A 814 15.48 -33.84 -21.18
N ASN A 815 14.29 -34.14 -21.71
CA ASN A 815 13.35 -35.03 -21.02
C ASN A 815 13.80 -36.50 -21.07
N GLY A 816 14.46 -36.94 -22.13
CA GLY A 816 14.86 -38.34 -22.33
C GLY A 816 16.20 -38.76 -21.70
N LYS A 817 17.14 -37.81 -21.51
CA LYS A 817 18.52 -38.10 -21.05
C LYS A 817 18.95 -37.34 -19.80
N LEU A 818 18.50 -36.09 -19.59
CA LEU A 818 18.91 -35.27 -18.45
C LEU A 818 17.95 -35.43 -17.26
N PHE A 819 16.64 -35.39 -17.50
CA PHE A 819 15.64 -35.52 -16.44
C PHE A 819 15.74 -36.84 -15.63
N PRO A 820 16.09 -38.01 -16.22
CA PRO A 820 16.32 -39.23 -15.43
C PRO A 820 17.59 -39.20 -14.57
N ARG A 821 18.57 -38.34 -14.88
CA ARG A 821 19.84 -38.23 -14.14
C ARG A 821 19.80 -37.19 -13.01
N ILE A 822 18.95 -36.16 -13.12
CA ILE A 822 19.12 -34.94 -12.30
C ILE A 822 18.93 -35.13 -10.79
N LEU A 823 18.02 -36.01 -10.36
CA LEU A 823 17.72 -36.19 -8.93
C LEU A 823 18.98 -36.63 -8.16
N GLU A 824 19.58 -37.75 -8.56
CA GLU A 824 20.78 -38.30 -7.93
C GLU A 824 22.02 -37.42 -8.18
N ALA A 825 22.16 -36.86 -9.38
CA ALA A 825 23.26 -35.94 -9.70
C ALA A 825 23.25 -34.69 -8.79
N TYR A 826 22.07 -34.12 -8.54
CA TYR A 826 21.93 -32.97 -7.64
C TYR A 826 22.10 -33.37 -6.18
N ARG A 827 21.51 -34.50 -5.77
CA ARG A 827 21.61 -35.05 -4.40
C ARG A 827 23.07 -35.27 -4.00
N HIS A 828 23.87 -35.87 -4.88
CA HIS A 828 25.24 -36.31 -4.59
C HIS A 828 26.38 -35.39 -5.09
N GLU A 829 26.08 -34.18 -5.58
CA GLU A 829 27.10 -33.25 -6.16
C GLU A 829 27.90 -33.84 -7.34
N GLN A 830 27.27 -34.72 -8.13
CA GLN A 830 27.91 -35.41 -9.24
C GLN A 830 27.55 -34.76 -10.58
N PHE A 831 28.55 -34.64 -11.46
CA PHE A 831 28.37 -34.26 -12.85
C PHE A 831 28.96 -35.33 -13.76
N ASP A 832 28.12 -35.87 -14.63
CA ASP A 832 28.49 -36.84 -15.65
C ASP A 832 29.13 -36.13 -16.85
N ARG A 833 30.39 -36.45 -17.15
CA ARG A 833 31.14 -35.83 -18.27
C ARG A 833 30.50 -36.16 -19.62
N ASP A 834 29.86 -37.32 -19.77
CA ASP A 834 29.29 -37.76 -21.05
C ASP A 834 28.10 -36.90 -21.48
N VAL A 835 27.49 -36.13 -20.55
CA VAL A 835 26.46 -35.12 -20.86
C VAL A 835 26.94 -34.08 -21.88
N LEU A 836 28.23 -33.69 -21.85
CA LEU A 836 28.79 -32.76 -22.84
C LEU A 836 29.04 -33.45 -24.19
N HIS A 837 29.46 -34.71 -24.20
CA HIS A 837 29.61 -35.49 -25.43
C HIS A 837 28.24 -35.76 -26.09
N GLU A 838 27.20 -36.09 -25.31
CA GLU A 838 25.83 -36.23 -25.79
C GLU A 838 25.25 -34.90 -26.33
N MET A 839 25.52 -33.76 -25.68
CA MET A 839 25.17 -32.43 -26.21
C MET A 839 25.90 -32.13 -27.52
N GLY A 840 27.18 -32.48 -27.63
CA GLY A 840 28.00 -32.23 -28.82
C GLY A 840 27.62 -33.11 -30.01
N ALA A 841 27.29 -34.38 -29.78
CA ALA A 841 26.75 -35.28 -30.79
C ALA A 841 25.40 -34.80 -31.39
N LEU A 842 24.67 -33.95 -30.66
CA LEU A 842 23.43 -33.29 -31.09
C LEU A 842 23.64 -31.86 -31.63
N GLY A 843 24.88 -31.37 -31.73
CA GLY A 843 25.20 -30.03 -32.22
C GLY A 843 24.80 -28.88 -31.29
N LEU A 844 24.50 -29.16 -30.01
CA LEU A 844 24.02 -28.17 -29.04
C LEU A 844 25.16 -27.29 -28.48
N LEU A 845 26.41 -27.72 -28.60
CA LEU A 845 27.59 -26.99 -28.12
C LEU A 845 28.11 -26.01 -29.18
N GLY A 846 28.37 -24.76 -28.76
CA GLY A 846 28.84 -23.71 -29.65
C GLY A 846 27.88 -23.40 -30.80
N SER A 847 26.58 -23.63 -30.62
CA SER A 847 25.61 -23.76 -31.72
C SER A 847 25.54 -22.58 -32.71
N THR A 848 25.87 -21.35 -32.29
CA THR A 848 25.91 -20.16 -33.17
C THR A 848 27.20 -20.00 -33.98
N ILE A 849 28.23 -20.82 -33.74
CA ILE A 849 29.51 -20.78 -34.47
C ILE A 849 29.31 -21.36 -35.87
N LYS A 850 29.85 -20.68 -36.88
CA LYS A 850 29.75 -21.07 -38.29
C LYS A 850 31.01 -21.84 -38.69
N GLY A 851 30.82 -23.05 -39.22
CA GLY A 851 31.93 -23.98 -39.53
C GLY A 851 32.42 -24.76 -38.30
N TYR A 852 33.64 -25.32 -38.39
CA TYR A 852 34.30 -26.05 -37.29
C TYR A 852 33.48 -27.21 -36.67
N GLY A 853 32.52 -27.78 -37.40
CA GLY A 853 31.61 -28.82 -36.89
C GLY A 853 30.49 -28.31 -35.97
N CYS A 854 30.33 -26.99 -35.84
CA CYS A 854 29.24 -26.35 -35.11
C CYS A 854 28.01 -26.13 -36.02
N ALA A 855 26.82 -25.98 -35.42
CA ALA A 855 25.56 -25.95 -36.16
C ALA A 855 25.31 -24.67 -36.99
N GLY A 856 25.85 -23.52 -36.58
CA GLY A 856 25.71 -22.24 -37.29
C GLY A 856 24.35 -21.53 -37.13
N VAL A 857 23.53 -21.93 -36.15
CA VAL A 857 22.14 -21.47 -35.97
C VAL A 857 22.01 -20.07 -35.35
N SER A 858 20.79 -19.52 -35.32
CA SER A 858 20.49 -18.18 -34.78
C SER A 858 20.75 -18.05 -33.27
N SER A 859 20.90 -16.81 -32.79
CA SER A 859 20.97 -16.54 -31.35
C SER A 859 19.68 -16.94 -30.64
N VAL A 860 18.52 -16.79 -31.28
CA VAL A 860 17.24 -17.28 -30.74
C VAL A 860 17.24 -18.80 -30.61
N ALA A 861 17.80 -19.56 -31.56
CA ALA A 861 17.97 -21.01 -31.42
C ALA A 861 18.87 -21.38 -30.23
N TYR A 862 19.99 -20.68 -30.01
CA TYR A 862 20.81 -20.85 -28.79
C TYR A 862 20.03 -20.53 -27.50
N GLY A 863 19.20 -19.49 -27.51
CA GLY A 863 18.28 -19.17 -26.40
C GLY A 863 17.30 -20.30 -26.10
N LEU A 864 16.68 -20.87 -27.13
CA LEU A 864 15.75 -22.01 -27.00
C LEU A 864 16.44 -23.27 -26.46
N ILE A 865 17.68 -23.57 -26.90
CA ILE A 865 18.47 -24.66 -26.31
C ILE A 865 18.69 -24.38 -24.82
N ALA A 866 19.15 -23.18 -24.44
CA ALA A 866 19.38 -22.84 -23.04
C ALA A 866 18.11 -22.98 -22.18
N ARG A 867 16.94 -22.53 -22.69
CA ARG A 867 15.62 -22.72 -22.07
C ARG A 867 15.30 -24.19 -21.82
N GLU A 868 15.35 -25.03 -22.86
CA GLU A 868 14.95 -26.44 -22.73
C GLU A 868 15.93 -27.27 -21.87
N ILE A 869 17.21 -26.88 -21.78
CA ILE A 869 18.20 -27.51 -20.87
C ILE A 869 18.01 -27.05 -19.41
N GLU A 870 17.85 -25.75 -19.14
CA GLU A 870 17.65 -25.24 -17.76
C GLU A 870 16.25 -25.51 -17.20
N ARG A 871 15.27 -25.77 -18.07
CA ARG A 871 14.00 -26.43 -17.70
C ARG A 871 14.21 -27.78 -17.00
N ILE A 872 15.35 -28.44 -17.22
CA ILE A 872 15.78 -29.59 -16.42
C ILE A 872 16.65 -29.15 -15.26
N ASP A 873 17.80 -28.50 -15.52
CA ASP A 873 18.66 -27.97 -14.45
C ASP A 873 19.61 -26.85 -14.90
N SER A 874 19.77 -25.84 -14.05
CA SER A 874 20.70 -24.72 -14.22
C SER A 874 22.16 -25.16 -14.30
N GLY A 875 22.53 -26.28 -13.67
CA GLY A 875 23.87 -26.85 -13.70
C GLY A 875 24.25 -27.39 -15.07
N TYR A 876 23.37 -28.17 -15.71
CA TYR A 876 23.58 -28.65 -17.08
C TYR A 876 23.68 -27.47 -18.07
N ARG A 877 22.82 -26.45 -17.93
CA ARG A 877 22.92 -25.23 -18.76
C ARG A 877 24.20 -24.45 -18.44
N SER A 878 24.65 -24.39 -17.19
CA SER A 878 25.92 -23.75 -16.80
C SER A 878 27.12 -24.39 -17.51
N ALA A 879 27.24 -25.72 -17.49
CA ALA A 879 28.28 -26.45 -18.20
C ALA A 879 28.25 -26.18 -19.73
N MET A 880 27.06 -26.17 -20.33
CA MET A 880 26.84 -25.87 -21.75
C MET A 880 27.19 -24.42 -22.13
N SER A 881 26.81 -23.43 -21.31
CA SER A 881 27.13 -22.01 -21.52
C SER A 881 28.63 -21.74 -21.37
N VAL A 882 29.30 -22.42 -20.43
CA VAL A 882 30.77 -22.32 -20.27
C VAL A 882 31.47 -22.85 -21.51
N GLN A 883 31.14 -24.07 -21.95
CA GLN A 883 31.68 -24.66 -23.17
C GLN A 883 31.45 -23.72 -24.39
N SER A 884 30.22 -23.26 -24.58
CA SER A 884 29.81 -22.53 -25.80
C SER A 884 30.23 -21.06 -25.81
N SER A 885 29.80 -20.28 -24.82
CA SER A 885 29.97 -18.82 -24.78
C SER A 885 31.23 -18.35 -24.08
N LEU A 886 31.84 -19.18 -23.23
CA LEU A 886 33.04 -18.81 -22.47
C LEU A 886 34.31 -19.51 -22.95
N VAL A 887 34.24 -20.59 -23.74
CA VAL A 887 35.43 -21.26 -24.29
C VAL A 887 35.44 -21.27 -25.82
N MET A 888 34.43 -21.83 -26.48
CA MET A 888 34.40 -21.89 -27.94
C MET A 888 34.31 -20.49 -28.57
N HIS A 889 33.46 -19.61 -28.03
CA HIS A 889 33.34 -18.23 -28.51
C HIS A 889 34.66 -17.43 -28.49
N PRO A 890 35.43 -17.30 -27.38
CA PRO A 890 36.69 -16.56 -27.41
C PRO A 890 37.75 -17.17 -28.33
N ILE A 891 37.79 -18.50 -28.52
CA ILE A 891 38.69 -19.12 -29.50
C ILE A 891 38.27 -18.74 -30.92
N TYR A 892 36.97 -18.83 -31.23
CA TYR A 892 36.41 -18.49 -32.54
C TYR A 892 36.60 -17.01 -32.91
N GLU A 893 36.35 -16.10 -31.97
CA GLU A 893 36.42 -14.65 -32.20
C GLU A 893 37.87 -14.13 -32.12
N PHE A 894 38.61 -14.48 -31.07
CA PHE A 894 39.89 -13.84 -30.73
C PHE A 894 41.14 -14.71 -30.97
N GLY A 895 40.97 -16.00 -31.21
CA GLY A 895 42.08 -16.95 -31.43
C GLY A 895 42.72 -16.85 -32.82
N SER A 896 43.92 -17.41 -32.98
CA SER A 896 44.54 -17.62 -34.30
C SER A 896 43.78 -18.69 -35.10
N GLN A 897 44.01 -18.78 -36.41
CA GLN A 897 43.39 -19.83 -37.23
C GLN A 897 43.80 -21.24 -36.76
N GLU A 898 45.08 -21.43 -36.40
CA GLU A 898 45.61 -22.69 -35.89
C GLU A 898 44.92 -23.11 -34.57
N GLN A 899 44.62 -22.15 -33.69
CA GLN A 899 43.85 -22.41 -32.47
C GLN A 899 42.42 -22.83 -32.78
N LYS A 900 41.76 -22.17 -33.75
CA LYS A 900 40.39 -22.51 -34.17
C LYS A 900 40.33 -23.94 -34.72
N ASP A 901 41.24 -24.29 -35.61
CA ASP A 901 41.32 -25.63 -36.20
C ASP A 901 41.74 -26.72 -35.19
N LYS A 902 42.63 -26.40 -34.24
CA LYS A 902 43.09 -27.34 -33.19
C LYS A 902 42.00 -27.68 -32.16
N TYR A 903 41.25 -26.68 -31.68
CA TYR A 903 40.37 -26.83 -30.51
C TYR A 903 38.87 -26.92 -30.87
N LEU A 904 38.34 -26.05 -31.75
CA LEU A 904 36.88 -25.92 -31.94
C LEU A 904 36.20 -27.24 -32.38
N PRO A 905 36.72 -28.04 -33.33
CA PRO A 905 36.07 -29.27 -33.76
C PRO A 905 35.95 -30.35 -32.67
N LYS A 906 36.80 -30.32 -31.64
CA LYS A 906 36.76 -31.26 -30.51
C LYS A 906 35.89 -30.75 -29.37
N LEU A 907 35.87 -29.43 -29.16
CA LEU A 907 34.95 -28.78 -28.22
C LEU A 907 33.48 -28.89 -28.68
N ALA A 908 33.22 -28.76 -29.99
CA ALA A 908 31.89 -28.85 -30.58
C ALA A 908 31.23 -30.23 -30.36
N LYS A 909 32.04 -31.30 -30.44
CA LYS A 909 31.61 -32.68 -30.16
C LYS A 909 31.57 -33.04 -28.67
N GLY A 910 32.10 -32.20 -27.79
CA GLY A 910 32.33 -32.55 -26.38
C GLY A 910 33.44 -33.58 -26.15
N GLU A 911 34.28 -33.86 -27.15
CA GLU A 911 35.51 -34.67 -26.97
C GLU A 911 36.46 -33.98 -25.98
N MET A 912 36.63 -32.66 -26.13
CA MET A 912 37.28 -31.78 -25.15
C MET A 912 36.25 -31.04 -24.29
N VAL A 913 36.52 -30.91 -23.00
CA VAL A 913 35.78 -30.05 -22.07
C VAL A 913 36.57 -28.78 -21.77
N GLY A 914 35.89 -27.63 -21.82
CA GLY A 914 36.46 -26.31 -21.54
C GLY A 914 36.02 -25.71 -20.20
N ALA A 915 36.88 -24.89 -19.61
CA ALA A 915 36.59 -24.00 -18.47
C ALA A 915 37.14 -22.58 -18.68
N PHE A 916 36.63 -21.59 -17.94
CA PHE A 916 36.93 -20.16 -18.15
C PHE A 916 37.36 -19.47 -16.84
N GLY A 917 38.65 -19.16 -16.72
CA GLY A 917 39.28 -18.56 -15.55
C GLY A 917 39.33 -17.03 -15.60
N LEU A 918 38.30 -16.37 -15.04
CA LEU A 918 38.28 -14.91 -14.86
C LEU A 918 38.32 -14.49 -13.39
N THR A 919 37.31 -14.91 -12.63
CA THR A 919 37.06 -14.55 -11.22
C THR A 919 38.12 -15.09 -10.26
N GLU A 920 38.46 -14.30 -9.25
CA GLU A 920 39.49 -14.57 -8.25
C GLU A 920 38.93 -14.39 -6.83
N PRO A 921 39.59 -14.90 -5.77
CA PRO A 921 39.13 -14.75 -4.39
C PRO A 921 38.86 -13.28 -3.98
N ASN A 922 39.71 -12.36 -4.44
CA ASN A 922 39.61 -10.93 -4.14
C ASN A 922 38.83 -10.15 -5.22
N HIS A 923 38.67 -10.72 -6.43
CA HIS A 923 38.14 -10.02 -7.62
C HIS A 923 36.95 -10.77 -8.24
N GLY A 924 35.76 -10.45 -7.72
CA GLY A 924 34.46 -10.89 -8.23
C GLY A 924 33.80 -9.88 -9.17
N SER A 925 33.13 -8.87 -8.60
CA SER A 925 32.41 -7.82 -9.36
C SER A 925 33.33 -6.82 -10.07
N ASP A 926 34.55 -6.63 -9.57
CA ASP A 926 35.61 -5.87 -10.25
C ASP A 926 36.70 -6.81 -10.77
N PRO A 927 36.65 -7.19 -12.07
CA PRO A 927 37.73 -7.93 -12.72
C PRO A 927 38.86 -7.02 -13.24
N SER A 928 38.81 -5.69 -13.04
CA SER A 928 39.90 -4.79 -13.46
C SER A 928 41.11 -4.85 -12.52
N GLY A 929 40.86 -5.07 -11.23
CA GLY A 929 41.92 -5.21 -10.22
C GLY A 929 42.70 -6.53 -10.21
N MET A 930 42.40 -7.48 -11.10
CA MET A 930 42.87 -8.88 -11.02
C MET A 930 44.38 -9.05 -10.73
N GLU A 931 44.67 -10.00 -9.83
CA GLU A 931 46.00 -10.32 -9.32
C GLU A 931 46.73 -11.38 -10.16
N THR A 932 46.01 -12.27 -10.85
CA THR A 932 46.64 -13.28 -11.72
C THR A 932 47.42 -12.58 -12.83
N TYR A 933 48.73 -12.81 -12.88
CA TYR A 933 49.62 -12.17 -13.82
C TYR A 933 50.27 -13.15 -14.79
N ALA A 934 50.65 -12.62 -15.95
CA ALA A 934 51.53 -13.26 -16.92
C ALA A 934 52.83 -12.44 -17.02
N GLN A 935 53.97 -13.12 -17.15
CA GLN A 935 55.27 -12.48 -17.36
C GLN A 935 55.97 -13.12 -18.55
N LYS A 936 56.36 -12.33 -19.55
CA LYS A 936 57.02 -12.83 -20.76
C LYS A 936 58.50 -13.15 -20.50
N ILE A 937 58.93 -14.36 -20.88
CA ILE A 937 60.32 -14.80 -20.87
C ILE A 937 60.63 -15.46 -22.22
N GLY A 938 61.34 -14.73 -23.10
CA GLY A 938 61.59 -15.16 -24.48
C GLY A 938 60.26 -15.36 -25.25
N HIS A 939 60.07 -16.56 -25.79
CA HIS A 939 58.86 -16.99 -26.50
C HIS A 939 57.86 -17.75 -25.60
N THR A 940 57.89 -17.49 -24.29
CA THR A 940 56.97 -18.09 -23.32
C THR A 940 56.43 -17.03 -22.37
N TYR A 941 55.29 -17.32 -21.73
CA TYR A 941 54.72 -16.56 -20.64
C TYR A 941 54.65 -17.44 -19.40
N ILE A 942 55.14 -16.96 -18.26
CA ILE A 942 54.95 -17.62 -16.97
C ILE A 942 53.73 -17.01 -16.27
N LEU A 943 52.70 -17.82 -16.03
CA LEU A 943 51.47 -17.42 -15.36
C LEU A 943 51.50 -17.82 -13.88
N ASN A 944 51.04 -16.90 -13.02
CA ASN A 944 50.88 -17.11 -11.59
C ASN A 944 49.57 -16.49 -11.09
N GLY A 945 48.85 -17.19 -10.22
CA GLY A 945 47.63 -16.69 -9.59
C GLY A 945 46.61 -17.79 -9.28
N ALA A 946 45.43 -17.39 -8.79
CA ALA A 946 44.35 -18.30 -8.43
C ALA A 946 42.99 -17.79 -8.93
N LYS A 947 42.33 -18.57 -9.78
CA LYS A 947 40.92 -18.38 -10.17
C LYS A 947 40.02 -19.28 -9.32
N THR A 948 38.82 -18.83 -8.99
CA THR A 948 37.87 -19.56 -8.13
C THR A 948 36.43 -19.48 -8.63
N TRP A 949 35.58 -20.40 -8.16
CA TRP A 949 34.20 -20.62 -8.63
C TRP A 949 34.09 -20.93 -10.13
N ILE A 950 35.07 -21.65 -10.67
CA ILE A 950 35.16 -21.95 -12.09
C ILE A 950 34.45 -23.28 -12.40
N THR A 951 33.30 -23.19 -13.07
CA THR A 951 32.58 -24.34 -13.62
C THR A 951 33.46 -25.14 -14.59
N ASN A 952 33.28 -26.46 -14.61
CA ASN A 952 34.05 -27.46 -15.37
C ASN A 952 35.53 -27.65 -14.98
N SER A 953 36.19 -26.76 -14.21
CA SER A 953 37.67 -26.78 -14.11
C SER A 953 38.32 -28.11 -13.67
N PRO A 954 37.74 -28.96 -12.79
CA PRO A 954 38.37 -30.24 -12.43
C PRO A 954 38.34 -31.29 -13.56
N ILE A 955 37.33 -31.24 -14.44
CA ILE A 955 37.20 -32.16 -15.59
C ILE A 955 37.70 -31.58 -16.91
N ALA A 956 37.87 -30.26 -17.00
CA ALA A 956 38.28 -29.57 -18.22
C ALA A 956 39.65 -30.04 -18.72
N ASP A 957 39.76 -30.18 -20.04
CA ASP A 957 41.00 -30.51 -20.75
C ASP A 957 41.71 -29.24 -21.23
N ILE A 958 40.95 -28.16 -21.49
CA ILE A 958 41.49 -26.82 -21.75
C ILE A 958 40.84 -25.75 -20.85
N LEU A 959 41.62 -24.73 -20.49
CA LEU A 959 41.20 -23.63 -19.64
C LEU A 959 41.55 -22.29 -20.29
N ILE A 960 40.55 -21.43 -20.52
CA ILE A 960 40.73 -20.06 -21.02
C ILE A 960 40.91 -19.13 -19.82
N VAL A 961 42.15 -18.74 -19.54
CA VAL A 961 42.49 -17.91 -18.38
C VAL A 961 42.78 -16.47 -18.80
N TRP A 962 42.21 -15.51 -18.07
CA TRP A 962 42.52 -14.09 -18.22
C TRP A 962 43.52 -13.66 -17.14
N ALA A 963 44.65 -13.12 -17.57
CA ALA A 963 45.74 -12.69 -16.72
C ALA A 963 46.30 -11.33 -17.17
N LYS A 964 46.85 -10.58 -16.23
CA LYS A 964 47.45 -9.26 -16.46
C LYS A 964 48.92 -9.38 -16.82
N CYS A 965 49.32 -8.91 -18.00
CA CYS A 965 50.72 -8.97 -18.44
C CYS A 965 51.55 -7.92 -17.69
N LYS A 966 52.70 -8.30 -17.13
CA LYS A 966 53.58 -7.38 -16.38
C LYS A 966 54.21 -6.30 -17.28
N GLU A 967 54.33 -6.55 -18.57
CA GLU A 967 55.07 -5.72 -19.52
C GLU A 967 54.28 -4.46 -19.93
N ASP A 968 52.95 -4.57 -20.05
CA ASP A 968 52.06 -3.49 -20.52
C ASP A 968 50.86 -3.23 -19.58
N ASN A 969 50.76 -3.96 -18.46
CA ASN A 969 49.63 -3.96 -17.53
C ASN A 969 48.26 -4.33 -18.15
N LYS A 970 48.22 -4.83 -19.39
CA LYS A 970 46.97 -5.22 -20.06
C LYS A 970 46.54 -6.63 -19.69
N ILE A 971 45.23 -6.84 -19.61
CA ILE A 971 44.64 -8.17 -19.47
C ILE A 971 44.67 -8.87 -20.84
N ARG A 972 45.15 -10.11 -20.89
CA ARG A 972 45.17 -10.97 -22.09
C ARG A 972 44.61 -12.35 -21.76
N GLY A 973 44.13 -13.04 -22.79
CA GLY A 973 43.59 -14.40 -22.67
C GLY A 973 44.62 -15.45 -23.07
N PHE A 974 44.72 -16.53 -22.30
CA PHE A 974 45.68 -17.63 -22.49
C PHE A 974 44.95 -18.96 -22.50
N ILE A 975 45.37 -19.87 -23.39
CA ILE A 975 44.86 -21.25 -23.48
C ILE A 975 45.81 -22.16 -22.70
N LEU A 976 45.32 -22.73 -21.60
CA LEU A 976 46.04 -23.71 -20.79
C LEU A 976 45.50 -25.11 -21.09
N GLU A 977 46.38 -26.12 -21.10
CA GLU A 977 46.01 -27.53 -21.28
C GLU A 977 46.21 -28.33 -19.98
N LYS A 978 45.32 -29.30 -19.74
CA LYS A 978 45.38 -30.18 -18.56
C LYS A 978 46.68 -30.99 -18.56
N GLY A 979 47.42 -30.92 -17.45
CA GLY A 979 48.72 -31.58 -17.28
C GLY A 979 49.93 -30.68 -17.47
N MET A 980 49.74 -29.39 -17.81
CA MET A 980 50.81 -28.39 -17.69
C MET A 980 51.37 -28.35 -16.27
N LYS A 981 52.70 -28.23 -16.15
CA LYS A 981 53.39 -28.18 -14.85
C LYS A 981 52.97 -26.91 -14.08
N GLY A 982 52.68 -27.06 -12.79
CA GLY A 982 52.26 -25.96 -11.91
C GLY A 982 50.76 -25.61 -11.98
N LEU A 983 49.98 -26.32 -12.81
CA LEU A 983 48.54 -26.11 -12.98
C LEU A 983 47.74 -27.13 -12.16
N PHE A 984 46.87 -26.65 -11.26
CA PHE A 984 46.02 -27.50 -10.41
C PHE A 984 44.57 -27.02 -10.44
N THR A 985 43.61 -27.96 -10.55
CA THR A 985 42.17 -27.64 -10.63
C THR A 985 41.33 -28.39 -9.57
N PRO A 986 41.51 -28.08 -8.27
CA PRO A 986 40.76 -28.73 -7.19
C PRO A 986 39.27 -28.36 -7.23
N THR A 987 38.42 -29.32 -6.87
CA THR A 987 36.96 -29.15 -6.76
C THR A 987 36.58 -28.28 -5.57
N ILE A 988 35.45 -27.57 -5.67
CA ILE A 988 34.79 -26.87 -4.55
C ILE A 988 33.59 -27.73 -4.11
N GLU A 989 33.65 -28.24 -2.89
CA GLU A 989 32.64 -29.09 -2.25
C GLU A 989 31.64 -28.28 -1.40
N GLY A 990 30.54 -28.91 -0.97
CA GLY A 990 29.59 -28.34 -0.02
C GLY A 990 28.65 -27.28 -0.62
N LYS A 991 28.40 -27.35 -1.93
CA LYS A 991 27.58 -26.35 -2.64
C LYS A 991 26.10 -26.59 -2.38
N LEU A 992 25.37 -25.59 -1.90
CA LEU A 992 23.91 -25.67 -1.70
C LEU A 992 23.09 -25.35 -2.97
N SER A 993 23.75 -25.27 -4.13
CA SER A 993 23.18 -24.84 -5.41
C SER A 993 24.12 -25.24 -6.56
N LEU A 994 23.58 -25.45 -7.77
CA LEU A 994 24.30 -25.98 -8.94
C LEU A 994 25.11 -27.25 -8.59
N ARG A 995 24.49 -28.17 -7.84
CA ARG A 995 25.11 -29.41 -7.36
C ARG A 995 25.37 -30.38 -8.51
N ALA A 996 24.44 -30.47 -9.46
CA ALA A 996 24.57 -31.21 -10.73
C ALA A 996 25.45 -30.48 -11.79
N SER A 997 26.50 -29.81 -11.34
CA SER A 997 27.52 -29.14 -12.16
C SER A 997 28.82 -29.17 -11.39
N ILE A 998 29.92 -29.61 -11.99
CA ILE A 998 31.20 -29.59 -11.29
C ILE A 998 31.81 -28.18 -11.33
N THR A 999 32.35 -27.74 -10.20
CA THR A 999 32.91 -26.40 -10.00
C THR A 999 34.20 -26.54 -9.20
N GLY A 1000 35.22 -25.77 -9.56
CA GLY A 1000 36.51 -25.83 -8.90
C GLY A 1000 37.26 -24.50 -8.92
N MET A 1001 38.55 -24.59 -8.64
CA MET A 1001 39.51 -23.50 -8.77
C MET A 1001 40.42 -23.74 -9.99
N ILE A 1002 41.27 -22.76 -10.30
CA ILE A 1002 42.45 -22.91 -11.17
C ILE A 1002 43.60 -22.25 -10.43
N MET A 1003 44.52 -23.04 -9.89
CA MET A 1003 45.74 -22.56 -9.25
C MET A 1003 46.88 -22.68 -10.24
N MET A 1004 47.67 -21.61 -10.38
CA MET A 1004 48.80 -21.50 -11.29
C MET A 1004 50.03 -21.07 -10.50
N ASP A 1005 51.00 -21.97 -10.38
CA ASP A 1005 52.30 -21.74 -9.76
C ASP A 1005 53.39 -21.93 -10.82
N GLY A 1006 53.94 -20.82 -11.33
CA GLY A 1006 54.99 -20.84 -12.34
C GLY A 1006 54.64 -21.54 -13.66
N VAL A 1007 53.38 -21.45 -14.14
CA VAL A 1007 52.93 -22.21 -15.32
C VAL A 1007 53.50 -21.62 -16.61
N GLU A 1008 54.35 -22.38 -17.29
CA GLU A 1008 54.98 -22.01 -18.58
C GLU A 1008 53.99 -22.21 -19.75
N ILE A 1009 53.63 -21.12 -20.43
CA ILE A 1009 52.71 -21.09 -21.58
C ILE A 1009 53.47 -20.66 -22.85
N PRO A 1010 53.40 -21.43 -23.95
CA PRO A 1010 53.97 -21.01 -25.24
C PRO A 1010 53.31 -19.75 -25.82
N GLU A 1011 54.06 -18.94 -26.56
CA GLU A 1011 53.55 -17.71 -27.19
C GLU A 1011 52.38 -17.97 -28.15
N GLU A 1012 52.34 -19.12 -28.83
CA GLU A 1012 51.23 -19.55 -29.70
C GLU A 1012 49.94 -19.93 -28.96
N ASN A 1013 49.93 -19.99 -27.62
CA ASN A 1013 48.73 -20.25 -26.82
C ASN A 1013 48.08 -18.98 -26.23
N ILE A 1014 48.56 -17.78 -26.58
CA ILE A 1014 47.86 -16.52 -26.29
C ILE A 1014 46.70 -16.29 -27.29
N LEU A 1015 45.60 -15.65 -26.91
CA LEU A 1015 44.57 -15.19 -27.85
C LEU A 1015 45.04 -13.88 -28.50
N PRO A 1016 45.50 -13.87 -29.78
CA PRO A 1016 46.26 -12.75 -30.33
C PRO A 1016 45.41 -11.52 -30.69
N HIS A 1017 44.10 -11.69 -30.95
CA HIS A 1017 43.25 -10.63 -31.48
C HIS A 1017 42.44 -9.87 -30.41
N VAL A 1018 42.86 -9.94 -29.14
CA VAL A 1018 42.17 -9.26 -28.03
C VAL A 1018 43.08 -8.82 -26.89
N GLU A 1019 42.77 -7.67 -26.32
CA GLU A 1019 43.39 -7.14 -25.11
C GLU A 1019 42.37 -6.36 -24.25
N GLY A 1020 42.64 -6.27 -22.95
CA GLY A 1020 41.79 -5.61 -21.97
C GLY A 1020 40.47 -6.34 -21.70
N LEU A 1021 39.57 -5.67 -20.95
CA LEU A 1021 38.30 -6.25 -20.51
C LEU A 1021 37.29 -6.52 -21.63
N LYS A 1022 37.51 -6.01 -22.86
CA LYS A 1022 36.63 -6.25 -24.02
C LYS A 1022 36.49 -7.75 -24.32
N GLY A 1023 37.58 -8.52 -24.20
CA GLY A 1023 37.59 -9.97 -24.41
C GLY A 1023 36.66 -10.74 -23.46
N PRO A 1024 36.91 -10.72 -22.13
CA PRO A 1024 36.05 -11.42 -21.19
C PRO A 1024 34.62 -10.87 -21.20
N PHE A 1025 34.40 -9.56 -21.35
CA PHE A 1025 33.05 -9.00 -21.37
C PHE A 1025 32.23 -9.41 -22.60
N SER A 1026 32.85 -9.61 -23.77
CA SER A 1026 32.18 -10.17 -24.95
C SER A 1026 31.69 -11.62 -24.69
N CYS A 1027 32.52 -12.42 -24.02
CA CYS A 1027 32.17 -13.80 -23.66
C CYS A 1027 31.04 -13.84 -22.63
N LEU A 1028 31.16 -13.05 -21.55
CA LEU A 1028 30.12 -12.92 -20.51
C LEU A 1028 28.79 -12.44 -21.11
N ASN A 1029 28.79 -11.51 -22.07
CA ASN A 1029 27.56 -11.04 -22.71
C ASN A 1029 26.84 -12.14 -23.50
N ASN A 1030 27.58 -13.03 -24.17
CA ASN A 1030 26.99 -14.20 -24.82
C ASN A 1030 26.44 -15.22 -23.81
N ALA A 1031 27.15 -15.45 -22.70
CA ALA A 1031 26.68 -16.35 -21.63
C ALA A 1031 25.41 -15.80 -20.94
N ARG A 1032 25.42 -14.53 -20.52
CA ARG A 1032 24.27 -13.80 -19.93
C ARG A 1032 23.02 -13.87 -20.79
N TYR A 1033 23.15 -13.77 -22.11
CA TYR A 1033 22.04 -13.92 -23.04
C TYR A 1033 21.42 -15.33 -22.96
N GLY A 1034 22.24 -16.38 -22.92
CA GLY A 1034 21.79 -17.76 -22.70
C GLY A 1034 21.14 -17.97 -21.32
N ILE A 1035 21.71 -17.37 -20.26
CA ILE A 1035 21.12 -17.41 -18.91
C ILE A 1035 19.72 -16.77 -18.90
N ALA A 1036 19.53 -15.63 -19.57
CA ALA A 1036 18.24 -14.94 -19.58
C ALA A 1036 17.09 -15.80 -20.14
N TRP A 1037 17.35 -16.58 -21.19
CA TRP A 1037 16.41 -17.60 -21.68
C TRP A 1037 16.30 -18.81 -20.75
N GLY A 1038 17.44 -19.32 -20.28
CA GLY A 1038 17.52 -20.55 -19.49
C GLY A 1038 16.66 -20.49 -18.22
N VAL A 1039 16.79 -19.43 -17.43
CA VAL A 1039 16.07 -19.28 -16.16
C VAL A 1039 14.55 -19.21 -16.33
N LEU A 1040 14.05 -18.79 -17.51
CA LEU A 1040 12.63 -18.84 -17.83
C LEU A 1040 12.15 -20.29 -18.02
N GLY A 1041 12.98 -21.17 -18.58
CA GLY A 1041 12.71 -22.62 -18.64
C GLY A 1041 12.58 -23.25 -17.25
N ALA A 1042 13.44 -22.85 -16.29
CA ALA A 1042 13.29 -23.26 -14.90
C ALA A 1042 12.00 -22.70 -14.25
N ALA A 1043 11.63 -21.45 -14.54
CA ALA A 1043 10.39 -20.84 -14.05
C ALA A 1043 9.13 -21.55 -14.62
N GLU A 1044 9.14 -21.92 -15.89
CA GLU A 1044 8.10 -22.72 -16.55
C GLU A 1044 7.97 -24.11 -15.94
N PHE A 1045 9.10 -24.78 -15.63
CA PHE A 1045 9.08 -26.05 -14.90
C PHE A 1045 8.39 -25.89 -13.55
N CYS A 1046 8.77 -24.86 -12.76
CA CYS A 1046 8.19 -24.59 -11.45
C CYS A 1046 6.69 -24.32 -11.53
N LEU A 1047 6.25 -23.51 -12.51
CA LEU A 1047 4.84 -23.21 -12.75
C LEU A 1047 4.05 -24.46 -13.15
N ALA A 1048 4.53 -25.23 -14.11
CA ALA A 1048 3.85 -26.45 -14.57
C ALA A 1048 3.74 -27.49 -13.44
N GLN A 1049 4.82 -27.72 -12.71
CA GLN A 1049 4.87 -28.70 -11.61
C GLN A 1049 3.97 -28.30 -10.44
N ALA A 1050 3.95 -27.02 -10.04
CA ALA A 1050 3.07 -26.52 -8.98
C ALA A 1050 1.60 -26.45 -9.42
N ARG A 1051 1.32 -26.10 -10.69
CA ARG A 1051 -0.04 -26.15 -11.26
C ARG A 1051 -0.59 -27.57 -11.24
N GLN A 1052 0.18 -28.55 -11.69
CA GLN A 1052 -0.25 -29.95 -11.69
C GLN A 1052 -0.48 -30.46 -10.26
N TYR A 1053 0.50 -30.25 -9.37
CA TYR A 1053 0.36 -30.59 -7.95
C TYR A 1053 -0.89 -29.95 -7.31
N ALA A 1054 -1.21 -28.71 -7.64
CA ALA A 1054 -2.38 -28.02 -7.10
C ALA A 1054 -3.72 -28.51 -7.68
N LEU A 1055 -3.74 -29.11 -8.87
CA LEU A 1055 -4.93 -29.76 -9.45
C LEU A 1055 -5.19 -31.12 -8.78
N ASP A 1056 -4.13 -31.87 -8.49
CA ASP A 1056 -4.21 -33.22 -7.92
C ASP A 1056 -4.39 -33.21 -6.39
N ARG A 1057 -3.59 -32.40 -5.68
CA ARG A 1057 -3.60 -32.29 -4.22
C ARG A 1057 -4.88 -31.61 -3.74
N ARG A 1058 -5.55 -32.25 -2.77
CA ARG A 1058 -6.79 -31.73 -2.17
C ARG A 1058 -6.60 -31.33 -0.70
N GLN A 1059 -7.23 -30.24 -0.30
CA GLN A 1059 -7.49 -29.85 1.09
C GLN A 1059 -8.90 -29.28 1.21
N PHE A 1060 -9.51 -29.35 2.40
CA PHE A 1060 -10.89 -28.92 2.65
C PHE A 1060 -11.92 -29.50 1.64
N GLY A 1061 -11.66 -30.71 1.15
CA GLY A 1061 -12.48 -31.42 0.16
C GLY A 1061 -12.34 -30.98 -1.31
N VAL A 1062 -11.44 -30.03 -1.63
CA VAL A 1062 -11.28 -29.47 -2.99
C VAL A 1062 -9.81 -29.43 -3.44
N PRO A 1063 -9.52 -29.41 -4.75
CA PRO A 1063 -8.16 -29.14 -5.26
C PRO A 1063 -7.59 -27.79 -4.77
N LEU A 1064 -6.29 -27.73 -4.52
CA LEU A 1064 -5.62 -26.48 -4.12
C LEU A 1064 -5.77 -25.38 -5.19
N ALA A 1065 -5.77 -25.74 -6.48
CA ALA A 1065 -5.97 -24.85 -7.61
C ALA A 1065 -7.36 -24.17 -7.65
N ARG A 1066 -8.28 -24.51 -6.72
CA ARG A 1066 -9.56 -23.81 -6.52
C ARG A 1066 -9.41 -22.53 -5.67
N PHE A 1067 -8.36 -22.39 -4.87
CA PHE A 1067 -8.22 -21.24 -3.97
C PHE A 1067 -7.67 -20.01 -4.71
N GLN A 1068 -8.28 -18.84 -4.47
CA GLN A 1068 -7.94 -17.60 -5.17
C GLN A 1068 -6.47 -17.19 -5.00
N LEU A 1069 -5.86 -17.44 -3.84
CA LEU A 1069 -4.44 -17.16 -3.59
C LEU A 1069 -3.52 -18.02 -4.48
N VAL A 1070 -3.85 -19.30 -4.67
CA VAL A 1070 -3.11 -20.21 -5.56
C VAL A 1070 -3.29 -19.79 -7.02
N GLN A 1071 -4.50 -19.42 -7.42
CA GLN A 1071 -4.77 -18.91 -8.77
C GLN A 1071 -4.05 -17.58 -9.06
N LYS A 1072 -3.95 -16.66 -8.08
CA LYS A 1072 -3.15 -15.44 -8.21
C LYS A 1072 -1.68 -15.77 -8.47
N LYS A 1073 -1.08 -16.64 -7.66
CA LYS A 1073 0.32 -17.07 -7.82
C LYS A 1073 0.62 -17.62 -9.22
N PHE A 1074 -0.29 -18.41 -9.80
CA PHE A 1074 -0.14 -18.90 -11.18
C PHE A 1074 -0.32 -17.80 -12.23
N ALA A 1075 -1.25 -16.86 -12.03
CA ALA A 1075 -1.44 -15.73 -12.93
C ALA A 1075 -0.23 -14.77 -12.94
N ASP A 1076 0.33 -14.47 -11.76
CA ASP A 1076 1.54 -13.67 -11.60
C ASP A 1076 2.71 -14.32 -12.37
N ALA A 1077 2.99 -15.60 -12.08
CA ALA A 1077 4.09 -16.34 -12.68
C ALA A 1077 3.96 -16.46 -14.21
N ASN A 1078 2.77 -16.78 -14.73
CA ASN A 1078 2.56 -16.89 -16.17
C ASN A 1078 2.73 -15.55 -16.91
N THR A 1079 2.35 -14.44 -16.26
CA THR A 1079 2.54 -13.09 -16.81
C THR A 1079 4.03 -12.74 -16.94
N GLU A 1080 4.79 -12.96 -15.87
CA GLU A 1080 6.23 -12.64 -15.82
C GLU A 1080 7.06 -13.52 -16.78
N ILE A 1081 6.70 -14.81 -16.92
CA ILE A 1081 7.31 -15.73 -17.91
C ILE A 1081 7.05 -15.22 -19.33
N ALA A 1082 5.79 -14.94 -19.68
CA ALA A 1082 5.42 -14.48 -21.03
C ALA A 1082 6.11 -13.16 -21.40
N LEU A 1083 6.22 -12.21 -20.46
CA LEU A 1083 6.95 -10.96 -20.66
C LEU A 1083 8.46 -11.18 -20.80
N GLY A 1084 9.06 -12.05 -19.98
CA GLY A 1084 10.46 -12.43 -20.06
C GLY A 1084 10.83 -13.05 -21.41
N LEU A 1085 10.00 -13.97 -21.92
CA LEU A 1085 10.21 -14.63 -23.20
C LEU A 1085 10.16 -13.65 -24.38
N GLN A 1086 9.18 -12.72 -24.40
CA GLN A 1086 9.13 -11.69 -25.46
C GLN A 1086 10.34 -10.76 -25.42
N GLY A 1087 10.83 -10.40 -24.22
CA GLY A 1087 12.07 -9.63 -24.05
C GLY A 1087 13.29 -10.36 -24.60
N CYS A 1088 13.47 -11.64 -24.23
CA CYS A 1088 14.59 -12.46 -24.68
C CYS A 1088 14.53 -12.75 -26.20
N LEU A 1089 13.33 -12.94 -26.76
CA LEU A 1089 13.11 -13.04 -28.20
C LEU A 1089 13.52 -11.76 -28.93
N ARG A 1090 13.05 -10.57 -28.49
CA ARG A 1090 13.39 -9.32 -29.20
C ARG A 1090 14.88 -9.01 -29.13
N VAL A 1091 15.54 -9.24 -28.00
CA VAL A 1091 16.99 -9.10 -27.88
C VAL A 1091 17.73 -10.15 -28.73
N GLY A 1092 17.18 -11.36 -28.88
CA GLY A 1092 17.70 -12.36 -29.82
C GLY A 1092 17.67 -11.90 -31.27
N ARG A 1093 16.51 -11.44 -31.74
CA ARG A 1093 16.37 -10.84 -33.07
C ARG A 1093 17.32 -9.65 -33.26
N LEU A 1094 17.44 -8.76 -32.26
CA LEU A 1094 18.40 -7.64 -32.30
C LEU A 1094 19.87 -8.09 -32.33
N LYS A 1095 20.21 -9.24 -31.74
CA LYS A 1095 21.55 -9.84 -31.81
C LYS A 1095 21.84 -10.39 -33.21
N ASP A 1096 20.88 -11.11 -33.79
CA ASP A 1096 21.00 -11.64 -35.15
C ASP A 1096 20.87 -10.55 -36.25
N GLU A 1097 20.39 -9.36 -35.88
CA GLU A 1097 20.40 -8.13 -36.69
C GLU A 1097 21.68 -7.27 -36.52
N ASP A 1098 22.68 -7.69 -35.72
CA ASP A 1098 23.88 -6.93 -35.32
C ASP A 1098 23.59 -5.55 -34.65
N LYS A 1099 22.43 -5.42 -34.00
CA LYS A 1099 21.93 -4.17 -33.36
C LYS A 1099 21.85 -4.26 -31.83
N ILE A 1100 22.61 -5.16 -31.21
CA ILE A 1100 22.57 -5.42 -29.77
C ILE A 1100 23.48 -4.48 -28.97
N ALA A 1101 22.94 -3.90 -27.91
CA ALA A 1101 23.71 -3.16 -26.90
C ALA A 1101 23.88 -3.99 -25.61
N PRO A 1102 25.03 -3.96 -24.91
CA PRO A 1102 25.26 -4.69 -23.65
C PRO A 1102 24.22 -4.41 -22.55
N GLU A 1103 23.61 -3.24 -22.58
CA GLU A 1103 22.55 -2.77 -21.70
C GLU A 1103 21.26 -3.60 -21.89
N MET A 1104 20.95 -4.01 -23.12
CA MET A 1104 19.81 -4.88 -23.44
C MET A 1104 19.98 -6.27 -22.80
N ILE A 1105 21.20 -6.81 -22.85
CA ILE A 1105 21.56 -8.10 -22.22
C ILE A 1105 21.45 -7.97 -20.69
N SER A 1106 21.95 -6.85 -20.14
CA SER A 1106 21.82 -6.55 -18.71
C SER A 1106 20.36 -6.48 -18.26
N LEU A 1107 19.49 -5.87 -19.06
CA LEU A 1107 18.05 -5.77 -18.79
C LEU A 1107 17.40 -7.16 -18.75
N ILE A 1108 17.59 -7.99 -19.77
CA ILE A 1108 16.94 -9.32 -19.81
C ILE A 1108 17.52 -10.31 -18.79
N LYS A 1109 18.84 -10.28 -18.51
CA LYS A 1109 19.47 -11.14 -17.50
C LYS A 1109 18.98 -10.79 -16.10
N ARG A 1110 19.01 -9.50 -15.76
CA ARG A 1110 18.51 -8.96 -14.47
C ARG A 1110 17.05 -9.33 -14.26
N ASN A 1111 16.18 -9.04 -15.23
CA ASN A 1111 14.75 -9.30 -15.11
C ASN A 1111 14.47 -10.80 -14.97
N SER A 1112 15.00 -11.62 -15.89
CA SER A 1112 14.65 -13.03 -15.97
C SER A 1112 15.20 -13.82 -14.77
N CYS A 1113 16.43 -13.55 -14.29
CA CYS A 1113 16.93 -14.20 -13.08
C CYS A 1113 16.12 -13.82 -11.84
N GLY A 1114 15.84 -12.53 -11.65
CA GLY A 1114 15.06 -12.05 -10.51
C GLY A 1114 13.64 -12.61 -10.49
N LYS A 1115 12.97 -12.61 -11.64
CA LYS A 1115 11.60 -13.14 -11.79
C LYS A 1115 11.54 -14.66 -11.71
N ALA A 1116 12.48 -15.39 -12.29
CA ALA A 1116 12.53 -16.84 -12.13
C ALA A 1116 12.70 -17.24 -10.66
N LEU A 1117 13.54 -16.54 -9.89
CA LEU A 1117 13.72 -16.79 -8.46
C LEU A 1117 12.47 -16.42 -7.63
N GLU A 1118 11.80 -15.30 -7.94
CA GLU A 1118 10.50 -14.93 -7.35
C GLU A 1118 9.45 -16.01 -7.60
N ILE A 1119 9.37 -16.53 -8.83
CA ILE A 1119 8.45 -17.60 -9.24
C ILE A 1119 8.78 -18.91 -8.52
N ALA A 1120 10.03 -19.36 -8.53
CA ALA A 1120 10.44 -20.63 -7.92
C ALA A 1120 10.06 -20.68 -6.43
N ARG A 1121 10.38 -19.62 -5.66
CA ARG A 1121 9.94 -19.43 -4.26
C ARG A 1121 8.42 -19.52 -4.12
N THR A 1122 7.71 -18.72 -4.92
CA THR A 1122 6.24 -18.60 -4.88
C THR A 1122 5.54 -19.92 -5.21
N MET A 1123 6.11 -20.71 -6.14
CA MET A 1123 5.63 -22.03 -6.55
C MET A 1123 5.97 -23.11 -5.51
N ARG A 1124 7.16 -23.06 -4.89
CA ARG A 1124 7.57 -23.98 -3.82
C ARG A 1124 6.62 -23.91 -2.63
N GLU A 1125 6.18 -22.71 -2.27
CA GLU A 1125 5.13 -22.51 -1.26
C GLU A 1125 3.78 -23.18 -1.60
N VAL A 1126 3.43 -23.37 -2.88
CA VAL A 1126 2.18 -24.04 -3.28
C VAL A 1126 2.22 -25.54 -2.96
N LEU A 1127 3.41 -26.13 -2.85
CA LEU A 1127 3.58 -27.54 -2.48
C LEU A 1127 3.44 -27.79 -0.96
N GLY A 1128 3.61 -26.76 -0.13
CA GLY A 1128 3.69 -26.88 1.32
C GLY A 1128 4.97 -27.62 1.76
N GLY A 1129 4.88 -28.50 2.76
CA GLY A 1129 6.02 -29.30 3.24
C GLY A 1129 6.67 -30.20 2.18
N ASN A 1130 5.91 -30.64 1.17
CA ASN A 1130 6.49 -31.37 0.03
C ASN A 1130 7.43 -30.48 -0.81
N GLY A 1131 7.28 -29.16 -0.72
CA GLY A 1131 8.07 -28.20 -1.49
C GLY A 1131 9.54 -28.13 -1.11
N ILE A 1132 9.95 -28.65 0.06
CA ILE A 1132 11.37 -28.70 0.47
C ILE A 1132 12.07 -30.02 0.10
N SER A 1133 11.36 -30.98 -0.49
CA SER A 1133 11.93 -32.25 -0.95
C SER A 1133 12.40 -32.15 -2.41
N ASP A 1134 13.59 -32.68 -2.69
CA ASP A 1134 14.22 -32.73 -4.00
C ASP A 1134 13.48 -33.65 -5.00
N GLU A 1135 12.76 -34.66 -4.51
CA GLU A 1135 11.79 -35.48 -5.26
C GLU A 1135 10.72 -34.64 -5.98
N TYR A 1136 10.33 -33.50 -5.41
CA TYR A 1136 9.37 -32.56 -6.03
C TYR A 1136 10.03 -31.49 -6.90
N HIS A 1137 11.36 -31.51 -7.00
CA HIS A 1137 12.23 -30.73 -7.90
C HIS A 1137 12.22 -29.19 -7.77
N ILE A 1138 11.15 -28.56 -7.25
CA ILE A 1138 11.06 -27.08 -7.21
C ILE A 1138 12.12 -26.49 -6.27
N ILE A 1139 12.44 -27.12 -5.13
CA ILE A 1139 13.51 -26.64 -4.22
C ILE A 1139 14.89 -26.60 -4.90
N ARG A 1140 15.18 -27.56 -5.78
CA ARG A 1140 16.41 -27.61 -6.58
C ARG A 1140 16.50 -26.42 -7.53
N HIS A 1141 15.40 -26.09 -8.22
CA HIS A 1141 15.34 -24.88 -9.05
C HIS A 1141 15.41 -23.60 -8.21
N GLU A 1142 14.74 -23.52 -7.05
CA GLU A 1142 14.83 -22.36 -6.14
C GLU A 1142 16.27 -22.11 -5.68
N GLN A 1143 16.98 -23.16 -5.24
CA GLN A 1143 18.38 -23.11 -4.84
C GLN A 1143 19.29 -22.69 -5.99
N ASN A 1144 19.19 -23.36 -7.14
CA ASN A 1144 19.94 -23.04 -8.37
C ASN A 1144 19.80 -21.55 -8.77
N LEU A 1145 18.58 -21.01 -8.71
CA LEU A 1145 18.27 -19.65 -9.16
C LEU A 1145 18.79 -18.57 -8.20
N VAL A 1146 19.07 -18.88 -6.92
CA VAL A 1146 19.83 -17.97 -6.03
C VAL A 1146 21.23 -17.72 -6.61
N THR A 1147 21.86 -18.75 -7.18
CA THR A 1147 23.19 -18.63 -7.78
C THR A 1147 23.14 -17.93 -9.14
N THR A 1148 22.21 -18.27 -10.06
CA THR A 1148 22.10 -17.58 -11.38
C THR A 1148 21.73 -16.09 -11.27
N ASN A 1149 21.09 -15.66 -10.18
CA ASN A 1149 20.86 -14.25 -9.87
C ASN A 1149 22.14 -13.51 -9.40
N THR A 1150 23.15 -14.25 -8.96
CA THR A 1150 24.41 -13.74 -8.38
C THR A 1150 25.58 -13.76 -9.39
N TYR A 1151 25.87 -14.90 -10.02
CA TYR A 1151 27.04 -15.02 -10.92
C TYR A 1151 26.82 -14.37 -12.29
N GLU A 1152 27.90 -14.17 -13.05
CA GLU A 1152 27.95 -13.40 -14.31
C GLU A 1152 27.51 -11.92 -14.17
N GLY A 1153 27.41 -11.41 -12.94
CA GLY A 1153 26.95 -10.07 -12.63
C GLY A 1153 25.67 -10.13 -11.80
N THR A 1154 25.70 -9.53 -10.61
CA THR A 1154 24.55 -9.51 -9.71
C THR A 1154 23.40 -8.69 -10.30
N HIS A 1155 22.20 -8.95 -9.83
CA HIS A 1155 21.01 -8.13 -10.11
C HIS A 1155 21.27 -6.62 -9.94
N ASP A 1156 22.08 -6.24 -8.94
CA ASP A 1156 22.34 -4.83 -8.62
C ASP A 1156 23.46 -4.23 -9.46
N ILE A 1157 24.50 -5.00 -9.82
CA ILE A 1157 25.49 -4.58 -10.82
C ILE A 1157 24.81 -4.32 -12.17
N HIS A 1158 23.89 -5.17 -12.60
CA HIS A 1158 23.09 -4.90 -13.80
C HIS A 1158 22.13 -3.70 -13.64
N SER A 1159 21.62 -3.45 -12.42
CA SER A 1159 20.86 -2.22 -12.12
C SER A 1159 21.72 -0.96 -12.31
N LEU A 1160 22.99 -0.99 -11.89
CA LEU A 1160 23.93 0.13 -12.05
C LEU A 1160 24.40 0.31 -13.50
N ILE A 1161 24.57 -0.77 -14.28
CA ILE A 1161 24.83 -0.69 -15.73
C ILE A 1161 23.69 0.04 -16.44
N ILE A 1162 22.44 -0.37 -16.19
CA ILE A 1162 21.25 0.26 -16.79
C ILE A 1162 21.08 1.69 -16.27
N GLY A 1163 21.32 1.93 -14.97
CA GLY A 1163 21.29 3.26 -14.37
C GLY A 1163 22.27 4.24 -15.04
N LYS A 1164 23.53 3.83 -15.22
CA LYS A 1164 24.54 4.61 -15.94
C LYS A 1164 24.15 4.89 -17.39
N ALA A 1165 23.54 3.92 -18.08
CA ALA A 1165 23.07 4.10 -19.45
C ALA A 1165 21.87 5.08 -19.56
N ILE A 1166 21.06 5.20 -18.51
CA ILE A 1166 19.93 6.14 -18.45
C ILE A 1166 20.37 7.56 -18.06
N THR A 1167 21.31 7.69 -17.11
CA THR A 1167 21.70 9.00 -16.54
C THR A 1167 22.99 9.58 -17.13
N GLY A 1168 23.81 8.78 -17.81
CA GLY A 1168 25.19 9.11 -18.17
C GLY A 1168 26.19 9.02 -17.01
N HIS A 1169 25.74 9.01 -15.76
CA HIS A 1169 26.59 9.05 -14.57
C HIS A 1169 26.89 7.65 -14.02
N GLN A 1170 28.16 7.39 -13.70
CA GLN A 1170 28.57 6.13 -13.05
C GLN A 1170 28.21 6.16 -11.56
N ALA A 1171 27.79 5.02 -11.00
CA ALA A 1171 27.49 4.86 -9.57
C ALA A 1171 27.98 3.50 -9.03
N PHE A 1172 29.08 2.98 -9.58
CA PHE A 1172 29.74 1.74 -9.12
C PHE A 1172 30.72 2.01 -7.98
N THR A 1173 31.30 3.21 -7.95
CA THR A 1173 32.18 3.69 -6.88
C THR A 1173 31.67 5.02 -6.33
N ALA A 1174 31.90 5.25 -5.03
CA ALA A 1174 31.79 6.59 -4.46
C ALA A 1174 33.14 7.31 -4.69
N SER A 1175 33.13 8.32 -5.54
CA SER A 1175 34.26 9.18 -5.91
C SER A 1175 33.83 10.63 -5.92
#